data_AF-A0A4M3K0L3-F1
#
_entry.id   AF-A0A4M3K0L3-F1
#
_cell.length_a   1.000
_cell.length_b   1.000
_cell.length_c   1.000
_cell.angle_alpha   90.00
_cell.angle_beta   90.00
_cell.angle_gamma   90.00
#
_symmetry.space_group_name_H-M   'P 1'
#
loop_
_entity.id
_entity.type
_entity.pdbx_description
1 polymer ?
#
loop_
_entity_poly.entity_id
_entity_poly.type
_entity_poly.pdbx_seq_one_letter_code
_entity_poly.pdbx_strand_id
1 'polypeptide(L)'
;MKRLFILISMVLVSLYMVITSVDHREEILFGNYPSVDVTGMMTTQPVASREEVTEALSHLAVEHNSLIARRIVEPNEAGETRFTYATYGEGELPEGLTISSKESAETSDLLGSYLIVSGSLDGVSLQTTLKELGYQGFVSNGEDPFSIVLLLTATPMVLLSLAIFLLTFMSLTLIYRIKSLRQAGIRLIAGESLFGVALRPVLEDVRQLICSVLVSSLLGLGILWYQGALFMATVQLVIIALLLYGLTLAGISTLLSVVYLLGLQENSLVDLLKGKLPLKRMMTLMMVGQLLAVLVVGSSATALLPHYREMQEMERASNKWSQSSDRYRLSFGWSSAFADEEGTRKDNREWQTFTEERLANTDSFYIMSNVDNFSDGAEVDLDGNRLSDYTPSGNVIYVSPRYLIEEKITVSSEFMDKMQNLSEGEFGLILPESLREQSVYYQGLFTDYLQNFSSESVEVTSQKHYLPQVRLAFTEIGQERFLYNDGYKTTRQYLKDPIIVVLTPQATGTRPVAGMLWGTTANSALKLDRYGDSITALKEQGLYHKVSYLVKSQLFFAKVLNDKRVEFYSLLIGTILTLSTAILLFDSMNLLYFEQFRRELMIKRLAGMTIYELHGKYLLAQGGVLLLGLVLSSILTRDGLISALVVALFTLNALFILVRQDKKEEAGSMAVLKGK
;
A
#
# COMPACT_ATOMS: atom_id res chain seq x y z
N MET A 1 29.14 17.43 -3.22
CA MET A 1 27.70 17.35 -2.91
C MET A 1 26.90 16.72 -4.04
N LYS A 2 26.72 17.34 -5.22
CA LYS A 2 25.95 16.73 -6.34
C LYS A 2 26.39 15.31 -6.71
N ARG A 3 27.70 15.08 -6.92
CA ARG A 3 28.23 13.74 -7.28
C ARG A 3 27.89 12.66 -6.23
N LEU A 4 28.04 13.03 -4.96
CA LEU A 4 27.75 12.15 -3.82
C LEU A 4 26.25 11.86 -3.73
N PHE A 5 25.40 12.86 -3.96
CA PHE A 5 23.95 12.68 -4.00
C PHE A 5 23.52 11.70 -5.09
N ILE A 6 24.06 11.82 -6.32
CA ILE A 6 23.77 10.88 -7.42
C ILE A 6 24.06 9.44 -6.97
N LEU A 7 25.26 9.21 -6.40
CA LEU A 7 25.67 7.89 -5.92
C LEU A 7 24.73 7.37 -4.81
N ILE A 8 24.49 8.17 -3.76
CA ILE A 8 23.65 7.76 -2.63
C ILE A 8 22.22 7.46 -3.10
N SER A 9 21.63 8.33 -3.92
CA SER A 9 20.26 8.11 -4.41
C SER A 9 20.14 6.85 -5.28
N MET A 10 21.16 6.55 -6.09
CA MET A 10 21.20 5.34 -6.92
C MET A 10 21.35 4.07 -6.06
N VAL A 11 22.18 4.12 -5.01
CA VAL A 11 22.33 3.01 -4.06
C VAL A 11 21.01 2.76 -3.31
N LEU A 12 20.30 3.81 -2.90
CA LEU A 12 19.01 3.69 -2.22
C LEU A 12 17.93 3.06 -3.14
N VAL A 13 17.87 3.46 -4.41
CA VAL A 13 16.98 2.82 -5.40
C VAL A 13 17.34 1.35 -5.59
N SER A 14 18.64 1.01 -5.66
CA SER A 14 19.09 -0.38 -5.74
C SER A 14 18.67 -1.18 -4.52
N LEU A 15 18.86 -0.65 -3.32
CA LEU A 15 18.54 -1.33 -2.07
C LEU A 15 17.03 -1.58 -1.96
N TYR A 16 16.21 -0.57 -2.30
CA TYR A 16 14.76 -0.71 -2.36
C TYR A 16 14.36 -1.87 -3.27
N MET A 17 14.84 -1.87 -4.52
CA MET A 17 14.49 -2.92 -5.48
C MET A 17 14.94 -4.31 -5.03
N VAL A 18 16.09 -4.43 -4.38
CA VAL A 18 16.56 -5.71 -3.84
C VAL A 18 15.66 -6.20 -2.72
N ILE A 19 15.33 -5.35 -1.75
CA ILE A 19 14.44 -5.71 -0.63
C ILE A 19 13.08 -6.16 -1.19
N THR A 20 12.46 -5.33 -2.05
CA THR A 20 11.16 -5.65 -2.64
C THR A 20 11.18 -6.92 -3.47
N SER A 21 12.27 -7.18 -4.22
CA SER A 21 12.42 -8.41 -5.01
C SER A 21 12.56 -9.67 -4.14
N VAL A 22 13.14 -9.54 -2.95
CA VAL A 22 13.23 -10.66 -1.99
C VAL A 22 11.87 -10.90 -1.36
N ASP A 23 11.19 -9.84 -0.93
CA ASP A 23 9.88 -9.92 -0.29
C ASP A 23 8.82 -10.55 -1.21
N HIS A 24 8.87 -10.26 -2.53
CA HIS A 24 7.91 -10.77 -3.52
C HIS A 24 8.52 -11.89 -4.39
N ARG A 25 9.52 -12.61 -3.89
CA ARG A 25 10.26 -13.62 -4.67
C ARG A 25 9.34 -14.67 -5.31
N GLU A 26 8.41 -15.23 -4.56
CA GLU A 26 7.54 -16.31 -5.05
C GLU A 26 6.57 -15.82 -6.13
N GLU A 27 6.07 -14.60 -6.00
CA GLU A 27 5.20 -13.95 -7.00
C GLU A 27 5.97 -13.65 -8.28
N ILE A 28 7.19 -13.10 -8.16
CA ILE A 28 8.08 -12.83 -9.30
C ILE A 28 8.44 -14.13 -10.01
N LEU A 29 8.72 -15.21 -9.27
CA LEU A 29 9.02 -16.52 -9.86
C LEU A 29 7.81 -17.11 -10.58
N PHE A 30 6.62 -17.05 -9.97
CA PHE A 30 5.36 -17.48 -10.60
C PHE A 30 5.08 -16.72 -11.89
N GLY A 31 5.18 -15.39 -11.85
CA GLY A 31 4.91 -14.51 -13.00
C GLY A 31 5.85 -14.71 -14.20
N ASN A 32 6.96 -15.43 -14.05
CA ASN A 32 7.87 -15.71 -15.17
C ASN A 32 7.40 -16.86 -16.08
N TYR A 33 6.46 -17.69 -15.63
CA TYR A 33 6.04 -18.87 -16.39
C TYR A 33 4.69 -18.63 -17.06
N PRO A 34 4.51 -19.05 -18.33
CA PRO A 34 3.19 -19.19 -18.92
C PRO A 34 2.35 -20.14 -18.05
N SER A 35 1.09 -19.81 -17.86
CA SER A 35 0.18 -20.62 -17.05
C SER A 35 -1.23 -20.66 -17.61
N VAL A 36 -1.99 -21.66 -17.17
CA VAL A 36 -3.44 -21.73 -17.36
C VAL A 36 -4.07 -21.65 -15.99
N ASP A 37 -4.85 -20.60 -15.77
CA ASP A 37 -5.59 -20.40 -14.52
C ASP A 37 -6.98 -21.02 -14.66
N VAL A 38 -7.19 -22.15 -13.98
CA VAL A 38 -8.47 -22.83 -13.91
C VAL A 38 -9.34 -22.15 -12.87
N THR A 39 -10.43 -21.57 -13.35
CA THR A 39 -11.33 -20.72 -12.56
C THR A 39 -12.61 -21.44 -12.18
N GLY A 40 -13.01 -22.53 -12.83
CA GLY A 40 -14.23 -23.23 -12.45
C GLY A 40 -14.47 -24.50 -13.23
N MET A 41 -15.64 -25.09 -13.02
CA MET A 41 -16.12 -26.28 -13.72
C MET A 41 -17.20 -25.89 -14.73
N MET A 42 -17.27 -26.59 -15.86
CA MET A 42 -18.30 -26.37 -16.86
C MET A 42 -19.65 -26.92 -16.39
N THR A 43 -20.70 -26.11 -16.49
CA THR A 43 -22.08 -26.52 -16.16
C THR A 43 -22.70 -27.45 -17.20
N THR A 44 -22.13 -27.52 -18.41
CA THR A 44 -22.71 -28.26 -19.54
C THR A 44 -22.04 -29.62 -19.81
N GLN A 45 -20.97 -29.97 -19.09
CA GLN A 45 -20.21 -31.20 -19.30
C GLN A 45 -19.92 -31.89 -17.96
N PRO A 46 -19.88 -33.24 -17.93
CA PRO A 46 -19.45 -33.96 -16.74
C PRO A 46 -17.98 -33.64 -16.45
N VAL A 47 -17.67 -33.37 -15.18
CA VAL A 47 -16.32 -33.06 -14.72
C VAL A 47 -15.54 -34.36 -14.53
N ALA A 48 -14.34 -34.43 -15.12
CA ALA A 48 -13.48 -35.60 -15.03
C ALA A 48 -12.98 -35.82 -13.58
N SER A 49 -12.79 -37.10 -13.24
CA SER A 49 -12.18 -37.52 -11.97
C SER A 49 -10.71 -37.08 -11.87
N ARG A 50 -10.15 -37.06 -10.65
CA ARG A 50 -8.74 -36.68 -10.44
C ARG A 50 -7.78 -37.60 -11.19
N GLU A 51 -8.08 -38.89 -11.20
CA GLU A 51 -7.29 -39.90 -11.89
C GLU A 51 -7.23 -39.60 -13.40
N GLU A 52 -8.38 -39.32 -14.02
CA GLU A 52 -8.48 -38.95 -15.43
C GLU A 52 -7.74 -37.64 -15.73
N VAL A 53 -7.87 -36.63 -14.88
CA VAL A 53 -7.13 -35.36 -15.03
C VAL A 53 -5.61 -35.59 -14.93
N THR A 54 -5.18 -36.41 -13.97
CA THR A 54 -3.76 -36.70 -13.75
C THR A 54 -3.16 -37.45 -14.92
N GLU A 55 -3.89 -38.44 -15.46
CA GLU A 55 -3.47 -39.20 -16.64
C GLU A 55 -3.38 -38.31 -17.89
N ALA A 56 -4.43 -37.53 -18.17
CA ALA A 56 -4.49 -36.64 -19.33
C ALA A 56 -3.38 -35.58 -19.32
N LEU A 57 -3.16 -34.92 -18.18
CA LEU A 57 -2.10 -33.91 -18.04
C LEU A 57 -0.71 -34.54 -18.11
N SER A 58 -0.50 -35.73 -17.57
CA SER A 58 0.78 -36.44 -17.66
C SER A 58 1.09 -36.85 -19.09
N HIS A 59 0.08 -37.37 -19.82
CA HIS A 59 0.22 -37.72 -21.24
C HIS A 59 0.55 -36.49 -22.09
N LEU A 60 -0.20 -35.39 -21.91
CA LEU A 60 0.05 -34.14 -22.62
C LEU A 60 1.46 -33.60 -22.36
N ALA A 61 1.91 -33.63 -21.10
CA ALA A 61 3.24 -33.21 -20.72
C ALA A 61 4.33 -34.06 -21.41
N VAL A 62 4.17 -35.39 -21.44
CA VAL A 62 5.10 -36.31 -22.11
C VAL A 62 5.12 -36.09 -23.63
N GLU A 63 3.96 -35.93 -24.27
CA GLU A 63 3.83 -35.70 -25.72
C GLU A 63 4.61 -34.46 -26.17
N HIS A 64 4.55 -33.39 -25.36
CA HIS A 64 5.22 -32.13 -25.65
C HIS A 64 6.62 -32.01 -25.02
N ASN A 65 7.14 -33.08 -24.42
CA ASN A 65 8.40 -33.09 -23.64
C ASN A 65 8.49 -31.90 -22.67
N SER A 66 7.41 -31.71 -21.91
CA SER A 66 7.14 -30.55 -21.06
C SER A 66 6.87 -30.97 -19.63
N LEU A 67 7.02 -30.03 -18.70
CA LEU A 67 6.66 -30.21 -17.29
C LEU A 67 5.52 -29.25 -16.94
N ILE A 68 4.40 -29.80 -16.49
CA ILE A 68 3.28 -29.03 -15.95
C ILE A 68 3.38 -29.05 -14.43
N ALA A 69 3.27 -27.89 -13.79
CA ALA A 69 3.26 -27.77 -12.34
C ALA A 69 1.97 -27.09 -11.88
N ARG A 70 1.07 -27.84 -11.23
CA ARG A 70 -0.13 -27.27 -10.59
C ARG A 70 0.25 -26.70 -9.24
N ARG A 71 -0.02 -25.42 -9.06
CA ARG A 71 0.21 -24.69 -7.81
C ARG A 71 -0.83 -25.11 -6.77
N ILE A 72 -0.34 -25.59 -5.63
CA ILE A 72 -1.11 -25.98 -4.46
C ILE A 72 -0.75 -25.04 -3.32
N VAL A 73 -1.76 -24.54 -2.63
CA VAL A 73 -1.55 -23.74 -1.44
C VAL A 73 -1.65 -24.66 -0.22
N GLU A 74 -0.61 -24.68 0.60
CA GLU A 74 -0.59 -25.44 1.84
C GLU A 74 -0.69 -24.50 3.05
N PRO A 75 -1.68 -24.71 3.93
CA PRO A 75 -1.73 -23.98 5.17
C PRO A 75 -0.47 -24.16 6.02
N ASN A 76 0.08 -23.04 6.47
CA ASN A 76 1.18 -23.01 7.43
C ASN A 76 0.86 -22.04 8.57
N GLU A 77 1.62 -22.18 9.66
CA GLU A 77 1.54 -21.31 10.83
C GLU A 77 2.28 -19.97 10.64
N ALA A 78 3.18 -19.88 9.66
CA ALA A 78 3.95 -18.67 9.38
C ALA A 78 3.07 -17.51 8.88
N GLY A 79 1.83 -17.80 8.45
CA GLY A 79 0.89 -16.79 7.94
C GLY A 79 1.28 -16.26 6.57
N GLU A 80 2.09 -17.01 5.84
CA GLU A 80 2.51 -16.73 4.48
C GLU A 80 1.88 -17.75 3.55
N THR A 81 1.65 -17.39 2.29
CA THR A 81 1.18 -18.37 1.32
C THR A 81 2.34 -19.30 1.01
N ARG A 82 2.25 -20.57 1.39
CA ARG A 82 3.25 -21.57 0.97
C ARG A 82 2.76 -22.26 -0.27
N PHE A 83 3.39 -21.95 -1.40
CA PHE A 83 3.14 -22.64 -2.65
C PHE A 83 3.98 -23.90 -2.74
N THR A 84 3.30 -25.00 -2.99
CA THR A 84 3.93 -26.26 -3.41
C THR A 84 3.34 -26.68 -4.75
N TYR A 85 4.01 -27.57 -5.46
CA TYR A 85 3.63 -27.91 -6.82
C TYR A 85 3.45 -29.41 -6.99
N ALA A 86 2.30 -29.80 -7.53
CA ALA A 86 2.09 -31.13 -8.08
C ALA A 86 2.53 -31.14 -9.54
N THR A 87 3.39 -32.07 -9.91
CA THR A 87 4.01 -32.15 -11.23
C THR A 87 3.35 -33.20 -12.11
N TYR A 88 3.20 -32.90 -13.39
CA TYR A 88 2.75 -33.83 -14.43
C TYR A 88 3.78 -33.84 -15.57
N GLY A 89 4.20 -35.03 -16.01
CA GLY A 89 5.26 -35.21 -17.00
C GLY A 89 6.63 -35.57 -16.41
N GLU A 90 7.65 -35.59 -17.26
CA GLU A 90 9.03 -35.93 -16.89
C GLU A 90 9.88 -34.65 -16.77
N GLY A 91 10.63 -34.51 -15.67
CA GLY A 91 11.52 -33.37 -15.43
C GLY A 91 11.64 -32.99 -13.96
N GLU A 92 12.59 -32.10 -13.66
CA GLU A 92 12.76 -31.53 -12.33
C GLU A 92 12.17 -30.12 -12.27
N LEU A 93 11.57 -29.80 -11.13
CA LEU A 93 11.07 -28.46 -10.85
C LEU A 93 12.26 -27.49 -10.69
N PRO A 94 12.24 -26.30 -11.31
CA PRO A 94 13.32 -25.32 -11.21
C PRO A 94 13.63 -24.89 -9.78
N GLU A 95 14.89 -24.45 -9.58
CA GLU A 95 15.32 -23.90 -8.30
C GLU A 95 14.42 -22.74 -7.85
N GLY A 96 13.87 -22.85 -6.64
CA GLY A 96 12.98 -21.86 -6.04
C GLY A 96 11.50 -22.24 -6.03
N LEU A 97 11.09 -23.29 -6.76
CA LEU A 97 9.78 -23.91 -6.62
C LEU A 97 9.90 -25.20 -5.79
N THR A 98 8.88 -25.51 -4.97
CA THR A 98 8.92 -26.68 -4.06
C THR A 98 7.87 -27.72 -4.44
N ILE A 99 8.27 -28.99 -4.54
CA ILE A 99 7.35 -30.10 -4.84
C ILE A 99 6.42 -30.35 -3.63
N SER A 100 5.13 -30.59 -3.89
CA SER A 100 4.12 -30.89 -2.87
C SER A 100 4.27 -32.30 -2.29
N SER A 101 3.82 -32.50 -1.05
CA SER A 101 3.69 -33.85 -0.50
C SER A 101 2.62 -34.66 -1.25
N LYS A 102 2.72 -35.99 -1.22
CA LYS A 102 1.76 -36.88 -1.89
C LYS A 102 0.32 -36.68 -1.38
N GLU A 103 0.14 -36.61 -0.06
CA GLU A 103 -1.16 -36.35 0.59
C GLU A 103 -1.76 -35.02 0.11
N SER A 104 -0.96 -33.96 0.05
CA SER A 104 -1.38 -32.64 -0.43
C SER A 104 -1.75 -32.65 -1.91
N ALA A 105 -0.96 -33.32 -2.75
CA ALA A 105 -1.26 -33.48 -4.18
C ALA A 105 -2.59 -34.23 -4.40
N GLU A 106 -2.91 -35.23 -3.58
CA GLU A 106 -4.12 -36.05 -3.70
C GLU A 106 -5.38 -35.38 -3.11
N THR A 107 -5.24 -34.55 -2.08
CA THR A 107 -6.37 -33.92 -1.37
C THR A 107 -6.67 -32.47 -1.78
N SER A 108 -5.73 -31.81 -2.47
CA SER A 108 -5.87 -30.41 -2.95
C SER A 108 -6.84 -30.25 -4.11
N ASP A 109 -7.52 -29.11 -4.22
CA ASP A 109 -8.42 -28.80 -5.34
C ASP A 109 -7.70 -28.87 -6.70
N LEU A 110 -8.43 -29.28 -7.74
CA LEU A 110 -7.97 -29.23 -9.14
C LEU A 110 -8.15 -27.83 -9.73
N LEU A 111 -8.94 -26.96 -9.09
CA LEU A 111 -8.96 -25.53 -9.41
C LEU A 111 -7.65 -24.87 -8.98
N GLY A 112 -7.12 -23.96 -9.82
CA GLY A 112 -5.87 -23.27 -9.56
C GLY A 112 -5.02 -23.03 -10.81
N SER A 113 -3.78 -22.62 -10.59
CA SER A 113 -2.85 -22.25 -11.66
C SER A 113 -1.99 -23.44 -12.07
N TYR A 114 -1.97 -23.74 -13.37
CA TYR A 114 -1.13 -24.77 -13.99
C TYR A 114 0.00 -24.10 -14.77
N LEU A 115 1.21 -24.16 -14.24
CA LEU A 115 2.39 -23.55 -14.86
C LEU A 115 2.98 -24.50 -15.91
N ILE A 116 3.41 -23.93 -17.03
CA ILE A 116 4.22 -24.62 -18.04
C ILE A 116 5.67 -24.26 -17.77
N VAL A 117 6.39 -25.17 -17.13
CA VAL A 117 7.69 -24.88 -16.52
C VAL A 117 8.85 -25.13 -17.48
N SER A 118 8.69 -26.08 -18.39
CA SER A 118 9.67 -26.42 -19.41
C SER A 118 8.98 -27.10 -20.60
N GLY A 119 9.71 -27.19 -21.73
CA GLY A 119 9.28 -27.92 -22.92
C GLY A 119 8.63 -27.06 -23.99
N SER A 120 7.83 -27.70 -24.85
CA SER A 120 7.20 -27.10 -26.04
C SER A 120 5.68 -26.93 -25.94
N LEU A 121 5.08 -27.33 -24.81
CA LEU A 121 3.65 -27.18 -24.56
C LEU A 121 3.28 -25.70 -24.57
N ASP A 122 2.19 -25.35 -25.27
CA ASP A 122 1.64 -24.00 -25.25
C ASP A 122 0.43 -23.91 -24.29
N GLY A 123 0.15 -22.69 -23.83
CA GLY A 123 -0.97 -22.45 -22.92
C GLY A 123 -2.33 -22.80 -23.53
N VAL A 124 -2.48 -22.66 -24.84
CA VAL A 124 -3.73 -22.93 -25.55
C VAL A 124 -4.05 -24.43 -25.58
N SER A 125 -3.06 -25.28 -25.82
CA SER A 125 -3.26 -26.74 -25.78
C SER A 125 -3.60 -27.19 -24.36
N LEU A 126 -2.88 -26.70 -23.35
CA LEU A 126 -3.19 -26.99 -21.94
C LEU A 126 -4.61 -26.54 -21.54
N GLN A 127 -5.01 -25.34 -21.94
CA GLN A 127 -6.37 -24.84 -21.71
C GLN A 127 -7.42 -25.71 -22.41
N THR A 128 -7.14 -26.16 -23.63
CA THR A 128 -8.06 -26.99 -24.41
C THR A 128 -8.24 -28.36 -23.76
N THR A 129 -7.16 -29.01 -23.32
CA THR A 129 -7.23 -30.28 -22.59
C THR A 129 -7.99 -30.15 -21.27
N LEU A 130 -7.73 -29.10 -20.48
CA LEU A 130 -8.47 -28.84 -19.25
C LEU A 130 -9.97 -28.60 -19.52
N LYS A 131 -10.29 -27.93 -20.62
CA LYS A 131 -11.65 -27.73 -21.10
C LYS A 131 -12.36 -29.03 -21.49
N GLU A 132 -11.68 -29.95 -22.15
CA GLU A 132 -12.22 -31.27 -22.48
C GLU A 132 -12.48 -32.12 -21.23
N LEU A 133 -11.72 -31.89 -20.15
CA LEU A 133 -11.91 -32.52 -18.84
C LEU A 133 -13.03 -31.87 -17.99
N GLY A 134 -13.74 -30.88 -18.54
CA GLY A 134 -14.84 -30.18 -17.88
C GLY A 134 -14.41 -28.98 -17.02
N TYR A 135 -13.19 -28.47 -17.17
CA TYR A 135 -12.68 -27.31 -16.44
C TYR A 135 -12.64 -26.05 -17.30
N GLN A 136 -13.01 -24.90 -16.74
CA GLN A 136 -12.92 -23.60 -17.40
C GLN A 136 -11.71 -22.83 -16.87
N GLY A 137 -10.91 -22.28 -17.77
CA GLY A 137 -9.76 -21.44 -17.43
C GLY A 137 -9.35 -20.52 -18.56
N PHE A 138 -8.37 -19.66 -18.31
CA PHE A 138 -7.77 -18.77 -19.30
C PHE A 138 -6.25 -18.90 -19.30
N VAL A 139 -5.64 -18.59 -20.45
CA VAL A 139 -4.19 -18.59 -20.61
C VAL A 139 -3.64 -17.27 -20.09
N SER A 140 -2.66 -17.34 -19.20
CA SER A 140 -1.89 -16.21 -18.70
C SER A 140 -0.47 -16.29 -19.25
N ASN A 141 -0.04 -15.23 -19.96
CA ASN A 141 1.34 -15.10 -20.38
C ASN A 141 2.16 -14.54 -19.22
N GLY A 142 3.45 -14.91 -19.15
CA GLY A 142 4.36 -14.36 -18.15
C GLY A 142 4.39 -12.82 -18.17
N GLU A 143 4.54 -12.22 -17.00
CA GLU A 143 4.55 -10.77 -16.82
C GLU A 143 5.84 -10.13 -17.38
N ASP A 144 5.69 -8.98 -18.03
CA ASP A 144 6.83 -8.22 -18.54
C ASP A 144 7.61 -7.54 -17.39
N PRO A 145 8.94 -7.70 -17.30
CA PRO A 145 9.75 -7.14 -16.20
C PRO A 145 9.62 -5.62 -16.02
N PHE A 146 9.39 -4.87 -17.10
CA PHE A 146 9.20 -3.42 -16.99
C PHE A 146 7.86 -3.08 -16.30
N SER A 147 6.81 -3.84 -16.58
CA SER A 147 5.50 -3.69 -15.94
C SER A 147 5.57 -3.99 -14.44
N ILE A 148 6.32 -5.03 -14.04
CA ILE A 148 6.58 -5.34 -12.63
C ILE A 148 7.33 -4.20 -11.93
N VAL A 149 8.39 -3.65 -12.54
CA VAL A 149 9.10 -2.48 -11.95
C VAL A 149 8.17 -1.29 -11.77
N LEU A 150 7.28 -1.01 -12.73
CA LEU A 150 6.33 0.08 -12.61
C LEU A 150 5.35 -0.17 -11.46
N LEU A 151 4.81 -1.38 -11.33
CA LEU A 151 3.92 -1.76 -10.24
C LEU A 151 4.59 -1.61 -8.87
N LEU A 152 5.81 -2.13 -8.72
CA LEU A 152 6.58 -2.07 -7.47
C LEU A 152 7.00 -0.64 -7.08
N THR A 153 7.04 0.29 -8.04
CA THR A 153 7.42 1.70 -7.80
C THR A 153 6.24 2.67 -7.73
N ALA A 154 5.03 2.23 -8.08
CA ALA A 154 3.82 3.04 -8.11
C ALA A 154 3.16 3.26 -6.73
N THR A 155 3.79 2.82 -5.63
CA THR A 155 3.25 3.06 -4.30
C THR A 155 3.38 4.54 -3.91
N PRO A 156 2.41 5.13 -3.18
CA PRO A 156 2.42 6.55 -2.84
C PRO A 156 3.71 7.02 -2.15
N MET A 157 4.25 6.15 -1.29
CA MET A 157 5.46 6.39 -0.51
C MET A 157 6.73 6.42 -1.37
N VAL A 158 6.84 5.53 -2.35
CA VAL A 158 7.96 5.50 -3.30
C VAL A 158 7.89 6.69 -4.24
N LEU A 159 6.69 7.03 -4.73
CA LEU A 159 6.48 8.21 -5.56
C LEU A 159 6.89 9.49 -4.83
N LEU A 160 6.53 9.62 -3.54
CA LEU A 160 6.98 10.73 -2.70
C LEU A 160 8.50 10.78 -2.59
N SER A 161 9.14 9.64 -2.29
CA SER A 161 10.59 9.52 -2.15
C SER A 161 11.33 9.87 -3.44
N LEU A 162 10.82 9.39 -4.58
CA LEU A 162 11.35 9.68 -5.90
C LEU A 162 11.20 11.17 -6.22
N ALA A 163 10.05 11.78 -5.93
CA ALA A 163 9.85 13.22 -6.09
C ALA A 163 10.88 14.03 -5.28
N ILE A 164 11.18 13.64 -4.05
CA ILE A 164 12.22 14.28 -3.22
C ILE A 164 13.59 14.19 -3.91
N PHE A 165 13.96 13.00 -4.40
CA PHE A 165 15.25 12.81 -5.06
C PHE A 165 15.36 13.64 -6.34
N LEU A 166 14.31 13.67 -7.16
CA LEU A 166 14.29 14.47 -8.39
C LEU A 166 14.38 15.97 -8.10
N LEU A 167 13.62 16.48 -7.12
CA LEU A 167 13.66 17.89 -6.72
C LEU A 167 15.03 18.28 -6.12
N THR A 168 15.62 17.39 -5.32
CA THR A 168 16.95 17.62 -4.73
C THR A 168 18.03 17.65 -5.81
N PHE A 169 17.99 16.71 -6.75
CA PHE A 169 18.89 16.68 -7.89
C PHE A 169 18.77 17.94 -8.75
N MET A 170 17.53 18.37 -9.03
CA MET A 170 17.23 19.58 -9.77
C MET A 170 17.83 20.81 -9.08
N SER A 171 17.61 20.97 -7.78
CA SER A 171 18.16 22.08 -6.99
C SER A 171 19.70 22.08 -7.00
N LEU A 172 20.35 20.94 -6.72
CA LEU A 172 21.81 20.84 -6.74
C LEU A 172 22.41 21.10 -8.12
N THR A 173 21.73 20.66 -9.18
CA THR A 173 22.14 20.89 -10.57
C THR A 173 22.03 22.38 -10.92
N LEU A 174 20.96 23.05 -10.48
CA LEU A 174 20.79 24.50 -10.63
C LEU A 174 21.91 25.26 -9.91
N ILE A 175 22.15 24.99 -8.62
CA ILE A 175 23.23 25.63 -7.84
C ILE A 175 24.59 25.45 -8.54
N TYR A 176 24.87 24.25 -9.04
CA TYR A 176 26.12 23.98 -9.74
C TYR A 176 26.26 24.80 -11.02
N ARG A 177 25.18 24.90 -11.83
CA ARG A 177 25.16 25.71 -13.07
C ARG A 177 25.37 27.19 -12.80
N ILE A 178 24.76 27.71 -11.72
CA ILE A 178 24.92 29.11 -11.30
C ILE A 178 26.37 29.38 -10.90
N LYS A 179 27.01 28.48 -10.15
CA LYS A 179 28.41 28.64 -9.72
C LYS A 179 29.43 28.49 -10.86
N SER A 180 29.16 27.62 -11.83
CA SER A 180 30.10 27.35 -12.95
C SER A 180 30.01 28.37 -14.09
N LEU A 181 29.09 29.32 -13.97
CA LEU A 181 28.75 30.27 -15.02
C LEU A 181 29.89 31.16 -15.50
N ARG A 182 30.63 31.73 -14.55
CA ARG A 182 31.76 32.59 -14.86
C ARG A 182 32.84 31.81 -15.60
N GLN A 183 33.02 30.53 -15.26
CA GLN A 183 33.94 29.65 -15.98
C GLN A 183 33.43 29.33 -17.39
N ALA A 184 32.12 29.15 -17.58
CA ALA A 184 31.52 28.97 -18.89
C ALA A 184 31.74 30.21 -19.80
N GLY A 185 31.58 31.42 -19.26
CA GLY A 185 31.89 32.66 -19.98
C GLY A 185 33.36 32.77 -20.40
N ILE A 186 34.30 32.41 -19.51
CA ILE A 186 35.75 32.39 -19.83
C ILE A 186 36.04 31.39 -20.96
N ARG A 187 35.40 30.22 -20.96
CA ARG A 187 35.60 29.19 -21.98
C ARG A 187 35.04 29.56 -23.35
N LEU A 188 33.89 30.24 -23.38
CA LEU A 188 33.34 30.80 -24.62
C LEU A 188 34.33 31.77 -25.28
N ILE A 189 35.02 32.59 -24.48
CA ILE A 189 36.06 33.52 -24.97
C ILE A 189 37.30 32.78 -25.44
N ALA A 190 37.65 31.69 -24.78
CA ALA A 190 38.75 30.82 -25.17
C ALA A 190 38.48 30.02 -26.48
N GLY A 191 37.32 30.22 -27.13
CA GLY A 191 36.98 29.62 -28.42
C GLY A 191 36.16 28.33 -28.35
N GLU A 192 35.68 27.91 -27.17
CA GLU A 192 34.80 26.75 -27.04
C GLU A 192 33.40 27.06 -27.60
N SER A 193 32.77 26.12 -28.30
CA SER A 193 31.45 26.34 -28.89
C SER A 193 30.35 26.46 -27.82
N LEU A 194 29.29 27.23 -28.09
CA LEU A 194 28.12 27.37 -27.20
C LEU A 194 27.53 26.00 -26.81
N PHE A 195 27.45 25.09 -27.78
CA PHE A 195 26.97 23.74 -27.55
C PHE A 195 27.93 22.94 -26.66
N GLY A 196 29.25 23.04 -26.89
CA GLY A 196 30.26 22.37 -26.06
C GLY A 196 30.19 22.80 -24.59
N VAL A 197 30.08 24.12 -24.36
CA VAL A 197 29.99 24.70 -23.02
C VAL A 197 28.69 24.28 -22.29
N ALA A 198 27.57 24.18 -23.01
CA ALA A 198 26.29 23.75 -22.44
C ALA A 198 26.18 22.23 -22.26
N LEU A 199 26.82 21.41 -23.11
CA LEU A 199 26.75 19.95 -23.03
C LEU A 199 27.72 19.37 -21.98
N ARG A 200 28.85 20.04 -21.73
CA ARG A 200 29.88 19.56 -20.81
C ARG A 200 29.35 19.21 -19.40
N PRO A 201 28.52 20.04 -18.73
CA PRO A 201 27.91 19.65 -17.46
C PRO A 201 27.05 18.39 -17.55
N VAL A 202 26.32 18.20 -18.66
CA VAL A 202 25.50 17.00 -18.90
C VAL A 202 26.39 15.78 -19.05
N LEU A 203 27.48 15.87 -19.82
CA LEU A 203 28.42 14.76 -19.98
C LEU A 203 29.10 14.38 -18.66
N GLU A 204 29.46 15.37 -17.83
CA GLU A 204 29.98 15.11 -16.50
C GLU A 204 28.98 14.40 -15.59
N ASP A 205 27.68 14.71 -15.72
CA ASP A 205 26.59 14.09 -14.98
C ASP A 205 26.30 12.68 -15.50
N VAL A 206 26.22 12.48 -16.81
CA VAL A 206 26.05 11.16 -17.45
C VAL A 206 27.18 10.22 -17.07
N ARG A 207 28.44 10.69 -17.09
CA ARG A 207 29.58 9.88 -16.64
C ARG A 207 29.42 9.44 -15.18
N GLN A 208 28.98 10.34 -14.30
CA GLN A 208 28.74 10.00 -12.90
C GLN A 208 27.56 9.05 -12.73
N LEU A 209 26.49 9.22 -13.52
CA LEU A 209 25.35 8.33 -13.54
C LEU A 209 25.77 6.92 -13.95
N ILE A 210 26.55 6.76 -15.03
CA ILE A 210 27.07 5.46 -15.46
C ILE A 210 27.90 4.81 -14.34
N CYS A 211 28.84 5.53 -13.73
CA CYS A 211 29.60 5.01 -12.60
C CYS A 211 28.69 4.60 -11.42
N SER A 212 27.66 5.41 -11.13
CA SER A 212 26.75 5.15 -10.02
C SER A 212 25.84 3.94 -10.29
N VAL A 213 25.36 3.77 -11.53
CA VAL A 213 24.62 2.56 -11.95
C VAL A 213 25.50 1.34 -11.75
N LEU A 214 26.74 1.34 -12.27
CA LEU A 214 27.65 0.19 -12.14
C LEU A 214 27.92 -0.17 -10.67
N VAL A 215 28.25 0.81 -9.83
CA VAL A 215 28.50 0.58 -8.39
C VAL A 215 27.24 0.06 -7.70
N SER A 216 26.07 0.63 -8.00
CA SER A 216 24.81 0.23 -7.35
C SER A 216 24.36 -1.15 -7.81
N SER A 217 24.51 -1.49 -9.09
CA SER A 217 24.24 -2.82 -9.63
C SER A 217 25.13 -3.89 -8.99
N LEU A 218 26.43 -3.63 -8.83
CA LEU A 218 27.34 -4.57 -8.15
C LEU A 218 26.96 -4.80 -6.68
N LEU A 219 26.59 -3.73 -5.97
CA LEU A 219 26.10 -3.84 -4.60
C LEU A 219 24.79 -4.62 -4.54
N GLY A 220 23.83 -4.32 -5.42
CA GLY A 220 22.55 -5.02 -5.49
C GLY A 220 22.71 -6.51 -5.78
N LEU A 221 23.56 -6.88 -6.74
CA LEU A 221 23.91 -8.27 -7.06
C LEU A 221 24.54 -8.99 -5.86
N GLY A 222 25.46 -8.34 -5.15
CA GLY A 222 26.08 -8.92 -3.95
C GLY A 222 25.08 -9.20 -2.84
N ILE A 223 24.10 -8.32 -2.64
CA ILE A 223 23.04 -8.51 -1.65
C ILE A 223 22.07 -9.63 -2.09
N LEU A 224 21.67 -9.66 -3.36
CA LEU A 224 20.82 -10.74 -3.89
C LEU A 224 21.46 -12.11 -3.74
N TRP A 225 22.78 -12.19 -4.00
CA TRP A 225 23.55 -13.41 -3.79
C TRP A 225 23.57 -13.83 -2.31
N TYR A 226 23.81 -12.88 -1.40
CA TYR A 226 23.80 -13.14 0.05
C TYR A 226 22.45 -13.65 0.55
N GLN A 227 21.35 -13.15 -0.01
CA GLN A 227 19.98 -13.54 0.38
C GLN A 227 19.46 -14.78 -0.37
N GLY A 228 20.26 -15.41 -1.24
CA GLY A 228 19.83 -16.58 -2.02
C GLY A 228 18.70 -16.29 -3.02
N ALA A 229 18.59 -15.03 -3.47
CA ALA A 229 17.54 -14.54 -4.36
C ALA A 229 18.07 -14.14 -5.75
N LEU A 230 19.20 -14.73 -6.16
CA LEU A 230 19.89 -14.41 -7.42
C LEU A 230 19.26 -15.14 -8.62
N PHE A 231 18.03 -14.76 -8.97
CA PHE A 231 17.34 -15.23 -10.17
C PHE A 231 17.50 -14.25 -11.32
N MET A 232 17.42 -14.73 -12.55
CA MET A 232 17.50 -13.85 -13.73
C MET A 232 16.43 -12.75 -13.70
N ALA A 233 15.22 -13.07 -13.24
CA ALA A 233 14.14 -12.09 -13.11
C ALA A 233 14.46 -10.99 -12.09
N THR A 234 14.91 -11.33 -10.87
CA THR A 234 15.22 -10.32 -9.84
C THR A 234 16.39 -9.43 -10.25
N VAL A 235 17.39 -9.97 -10.96
CA VAL A 235 18.49 -9.18 -11.54
C VAL A 235 17.99 -8.20 -12.61
N GLN A 236 17.09 -8.63 -13.49
CA GLN A 236 16.49 -7.76 -14.51
C GLN A 236 15.72 -6.60 -13.88
N LEU A 237 14.91 -6.84 -12.84
CA LEU A 237 14.15 -5.81 -12.15
C LEU A 237 15.06 -4.71 -11.58
N VAL A 238 16.14 -5.09 -10.87
CA VAL A 238 17.10 -4.14 -10.30
C VAL A 238 17.77 -3.31 -11.40
N ILE A 239 18.19 -3.93 -12.50
CA ILE A 239 18.87 -3.22 -13.60
C ILE A 239 17.92 -2.25 -14.29
N ILE A 240 16.69 -2.69 -14.63
CA ILE A 240 15.69 -1.85 -15.29
C ILE A 240 15.36 -0.63 -14.43
N ALA A 241 15.11 -0.81 -13.13
CA ALA A 241 14.81 0.29 -12.22
C ALA A 241 15.95 1.32 -12.14
N LEU A 242 17.20 0.87 -12.04
CA LEU A 242 18.37 1.76 -12.01
C LEU A 242 18.54 2.53 -13.32
N LEU A 243 18.29 1.88 -14.46
CA LEU A 243 18.33 2.53 -15.77
C LEU A 243 17.22 3.58 -15.92
N LEU A 244 15.98 3.27 -15.52
CA LEU A 244 14.86 4.21 -15.59
C LEU A 244 15.09 5.44 -14.70
N TYR A 245 15.54 5.23 -13.46
CA TYR A 245 15.87 6.33 -12.56
C TYR A 245 17.05 7.16 -13.11
N GLY A 246 18.11 6.50 -13.57
CA GLY A 246 19.27 7.15 -14.18
C GLY A 246 18.91 7.97 -15.44
N LEU A 247 18.04 7.44 -16.29
CA LEU A 247 17.52 8.12 -17.48
C LEU A 247 16.71 9.36 -17.11
N THR A 248 15.91 9.27 -16.05
CA THR A 248 15.14 10.41 -15.54
C THR A 248 16.06 11.53 -15.05
N LEU A 249 17.11 11.21 -14.28
CA LEU A 249 18.12 12.19 -13.85
C LEU A 249 18.89 12.80 -15.02
N ALA A 250 19.27 11.98 -16.01
CA ALA A 250 19.91 12.46 -17.23
C ALA A 250 18.98 13.40 -18.02
N GLY A 251 17.69 13.08 -18.09
CA GLY A 251 16.65 13.91 -18.68
C GLY A 251 16.55 15.28 -18.00
N ILE A 252 16.50 15.31 -16.66
CA ILE A 252 16.48 16.57 -15.88
C ILE A 252 17.75 17.39 -16.14
N SER A 253 18.93 16.76 -16.11
CA SER A 253 20.19 17.49 -16.37
C SER A 253 20.21 18.04 -17.79
N THR A 254 19.74 17.28 -18.78
CA THR A 254 19.66 17.72 -20.18
C THR A 254 18.67 18.87 -20.35
N LEU A 255 17.47 18.78 -19.78
CA LEU A 255 16.46 19.83 -19.79
C LEU A 255 17.01 21.14 -19.22
N LEU A 256 17.67 21.08 -18.07
CA LEU A 256 18.33 22.24 -17.47
C LEU A 256 19.44 22.81 -18.35
N SER A 257 20.09 22.00 -19.18
CA SER A 257 21.07 22.46 -20.16
C SER A 257 20.49 23.11 -21.38
N VAL A 258 19.34 22.65 -21.85
CA VAL A 258 18.62 23.33 -22.93
C VAL A 258 18.18 24.71 -22.46
N VAL A 259 17.60 24.81 -21.26
CA VAL A 259 17.22 26.10 -20.65
C VAL A 259 18.42 27.03 -20.51
N TYR A 260 19.57 26.48 -20.10
CA TYR A 260 20.83 27.22 -20.00
C TYR A 260 21.32 27.71 -21.37
N LEU A 261 21.36 26.84 -22.38
CA LEU A 261 21.82 27.16 -23.75
C LEU A 261 20.97 28.24 -24.40
N LEU A 262 19.64 28.10 -24.36
CA LEU A 262 18.70 29.05 -24.96
C LEU A 262 18.91 30.46 -24.43
N GLY A 263 19.34 30.56 -23.19
CA GLY A 263 19.58 31.84 -22.59
C GLY A 263 21.02 32.36 -22.71
N LEU A 264 22.00 31.50 -23.01
CA LEU A 264 23.33 31.94 -23.48
C LEU A 264 23.24 32.59 -24.86
N GLN A 265 22.37 32.10 -25.76
CA GLN A 265 22.20 32.64 -27.11
C GLN A 265 21.68 34.08 -27.14
N GLU A 266 20.85 34.48 -26.18
CA GLU A 266 20.23 35.81 -26.13
C GLU A 266 21.15 36.90 -25.53
N ASN A 267 22.21 36.52 -24.80
CA ASN A 267 23.04 37.47 -24.07
C ASN A 267 24.42 37.65 -24.71
N SER A 268 24.94 38.89 -24.67
CA SER A 268 26.26 39.17 -25.22
C SER A 268 27.37 38.47 -24.41
N LEU A 269 28.46 38.10 -25.07
CA LEU A 269 29.66 37.49 -24.45
C LEU A 269 30.24 38.36 -23.31
N VAL A 270 30.04 39.67 -23.38
CA VAL A 270 30.44 40.66 -22.37
C VAL A 270 29.51 40.63 -21.15
N ASP A 271 28.21 40.39 -21.35
CA ASP A 271 27.25 40.22 -20.25
C ASP A 271 27.51 38.92 -19.48
N LEU A 272 27.93 37.86 -20.19
CA LEU A 272 28.36 36.58 -19.61
C LEU A 272 29.58 36.70 -18.68
N LEU A 273 30.61 37.46 -19.08
CA LEU A 273 31.77 37.78 -18.23
C LEU A 273 31.40 38.55 -16.96
N LYS A 274 30.37 39.41 -17.07
CA LYS A 274 29.83 40.20 -15.96
C LYS A 274 28.83 39.42 -15.11
N GLY A 275 28.57 38.15 -15.43
CA GLY A 275 27.66 37.27 -14.69
C GLY A 275 26.17 37.52 -14.95
N LYS A 276 25.81 38.31 -15.97
CA LYS A 276 24.42 38.52 -16.36
C LYS A 276 23.95 37.33 -17.20
N LEU A 277 22.84 36.74 -16.78
CA LEU A 277 22.30 35.55 -17.40
C LEU A 277 20.88 35.76 -17.92
N PRO A 278 20.38 34.81 -18.70
CA PRO A 278 18.95 34.58 -18.94
C PRO A 278 18.22 34.08 -17.67
N LEU A 279 18.50 34.68 -16.51
CA LEU A 279 18.03 34.22 -15.20
C LEU A 279 16.51 34.21 -15.11
N LYS A 280 15.78 34.94 -15.97
CA LYS A 280 14.31 34.91 -16.00
C LYS A 280 13.74 33.50 -16.26
N ARG A 281 14.25 32.75 -17.24
CA ARG A 281 13.74 31.38 -17.54
C ARG A 281 14.09 30.40 -16.43
N MET A 282 15.29 30.51 -15.87
CA MET A 282 15.71 29.70 -14.71
C MET A 282 14.90 30.05 -13.45
N MET A 283 14.58 31.33 -13.24
CA MET A 283 13.71 31.79 -12.17
C MET A 283 12.29 31.24 -12.31
N THR A 284 11.70 31.26 -13.52
CA THR A 284 10.39 30.63 -13.78
C THR A 284 10.42 29.14 -13.48
N LEU A 285 11.43 28.42 -13.97
CA LEU A 285 11.56 26.99 -13.71
C LEU A 285 11.71 26.69 -12.20
N MET A 286 12.43 27.54 -11.47
CA MET A 286 12.60 27.38 -10.03
C MET A 286 11.33 27.73 -9.26
N MET A 287 10.54 28.72 -9.70
CA MET A 287 9.20 28.96 -9.16
C MET A 287 8.28 27.74 -9.33
N VAL A 288 8.35 27.06 -10.49
CA VAL A 288 7.62 25.80 -10.70
C VAL A 288 8.13 24.71 -9.75
N GLY A 289 9.46 24.57 -9.59
CA GLY A 289 10.04 23.63 -8.62
C GLY A 289 9.64 23.93 -7.17
N GLN A 290 9.57 25.21 -6.78
CA GLN A 290 9.08 25.66 -5.48
C GLN A 290 7.60 25.31 -5.29
N LEU A 291 6.75 25.55 -6.31
CA LEU A 291 5.34 25.17 -6.28
C LEU A 291 5.19 23.67 -6.05
N LEU A 292 5.90 22.84 -6.83
CA LEU A 292 5.91 21.38 -6.66
C LEU A 292 6.37 20.98 -5.25
N ALA A 293 7.43 21.61 -4.73
CA ALA A 293 7.90 21.33 -3.38
C ALA A 293 6.86 21.67 -2.31
N VAL A 294 6.14 22.79 -2.44
CA VAL A 294 5.03 23.16 -1.53
C VAL A 294 3.93 22.10 -1.57
N LEU A 295 3.55 21.61 -2.75
CA LEU A 295 2.54 20.56 -2.89
C LEU A 295 2.99 19.25 -2.23
N VAL A 296 4.23 18.82 -2.46
CA VAL A 296 4.78 17.60 -1.89
C VAL A 296 4.86 17.69 -0.36
N VAL A 297 5.32 18.82 0.19
CA VAL A 297 5.34 19.05 1.65
C VAL A 297 3.92 19.10 2.22
N GLY A 298 2.98 19.78 1.56
CA GLY A 298 1.58 19.84 1.99
C GLY A 298 0.92 18.46 2.07
N SER A 299 1.08 17.64 1.02
CA SER A 299 0.55 16.28 0.98
C SER A 299 1.16 15.37 2.04
N SER A 300 2.49 15.36 2.14
CA SER A 300 3.20 14.54 3.13
C SER A 300 2.89 14.94 4.58
N ALA A 301 2.82 16.24 4.87
CA ALA A 301 2.44 16.74 6.19
C ALA A 301 1.01 16.37 6.58
N THR A 302 0.06 16.42 5.62
CA THR A 302 -1.34 16.04 5.88
C THR A 302 -1.46 14.54 6.19
N ALA A 303 -0.66 13.71 5.52
CA ALA A 303 -0.68 12.27 5.73
C ALA A 303 -0.11 11.84 7.11
N LEU A 304 0.73 12.65 7.78
CA LEU A 304 1.40 12.24 9.02
C LEU A 304 0.44 11.92 10.18
N LEU A 305 -0.61 12.74 10.37
CA LEU A 305 -1.47 12.61 11.55
C LEU A 305 -2.34 11.33 11.51
N PRO A 306 -3.00 10.98 10.39
CA PRO A 306 -3.71 9.70 10.27
C PRO A 306 -2.81 8.49 10.55
N HIS A 307 -1.62 8.42 9.91
CA HIS A 307 -0.69 7.30 10.10
C HIS A 307 -0.17 7.22 11.54
N TYR A 308 0.05 8.35 12.20
CA TYR A 308 0.43 8.37 13.61
C TYR A 308 -0.68 7.80 14.51
N ARG A 309 -1.94 8.21 14.29
CA ARG A 309 -3.08 7.73 15.07
C ARG A 309 -3.30 6.24 14.88
N GLU A 310 -3.25 5.77 13.64
CA GLU A 310 -3.35 4.35 13.28
C GLU A 310 -2.26 3.53 13.97
N MET A 311 -0.99 3.93 13.81
CA MET A 311 0.14 3.27 14.48
C MET A 311 -0.04 3.26 16.00
N GLN A 312 -0.48 4.37 16.60
CA GLN A 312 -0.66 4.47 18.05
C GLN A 312 -1.81 3.58 18.57
N GLU A 313 -2.90 3.46 17.82
CA GLU A 313 -4.01 2.57 18.15
C GLU A 313 -3.56 1.10 18.13
N MET A 314 -2.81 0.70 17.09
CA MET A 314 -2.23 -0.63 17.03
C MET A 314 -1.19 -0.84 18.16
N GLU A 315 -0.34 0.13 18.45
CA GLU A 315 0.62 0.04 19.56
C GLU A 315 -0.10 -0.25 20.89
N ARG A 316 -1.23 0.43 21.15
CA ARG A 316 -2.07 0.21 22.32
C ARG A 316 -2.66 -1.22 22.33
N ALA A 317 -3.07 -1.72 21.18
CA ALA A 317 -3.62 -3.07 21.02
C ALA A 317 -2.59 -4.20 21.19
N SER A 318 -1.30 -3.91 21.04
CA SER A 318 -0.22 -4.91 21.20
C SER A 318 -0.30 -5.67 22.53
N ASN A 319 -0.63 -4.97 23.62
CA ASN A 319 -0.82 -5.59 24.93
C ASN A 319 -1.99 -6.59 24.95
N LYS A 320 -3.12 -6.27 24.31
CA LYS A 320 -4.28 -7.16 24.20
C LYS A 320 -3.97 -8.38 23.34
N TRP A 321 -3.31 -8.19 22.20
CA TRP A 321 -2.84 -9.29 21.36
C TRP A 321 -1.84 -10.21 22.07
N SER A 322 -0.97 -9.66 22.93
CA SER A 322 -0.04 -10.47 23.73
C SER A 322 -0.74 -11.43 24.71
N GLN A 323 -1.95 -11.09 25.17
CA GLN A 323 -2.75 -11.91 26.07
C GLN A 323 -3.56 -12.98 25.33
N SER A 324 -3.76 -12.80 24.02
CA SER A 324 -4.54 -13.69 23.16
C SER A 324 -3.67 -14.30 22.07
N SER A 325 -2.58 -14.96 22.49
CA SER A 325 -1.50 -15.42 21.62
C SER A 325 -1.83 -16.65 20.77
N ASP A 326 -2.77 -17.48 21.21
CA ASP A 326 -3.12 -18.76 20.54
C ASP A 326 -4.40 -18.66 19.72
N ARG A 327 -4.51 -17.61 18.89
CA ARG A 327 -5.65 -17.38 18.00
C ARG A 327 -5.24 -17.40 16.54
N TYR A 328 -6.01 -18.13 15.75
CA TYR A 328 -5.76 -18.34 14.34
C TYR A 328 -6.91 -17.82 13.49
N ARG A 329 -6.56 -17.15 12.39
CA ARG A 329 -7.48 -16.68 11.37
C ARG A 329 -7.36 -17.57 10.13
N LEU A 330 -8.49 -17.88 9.52
CA LEU A 330 -8.54 -18.59 8.24
C LEU A 330 -8.28 -17.62 7.08
N SER A 331 -7.58 -18.07 6.06
CA SER A 331 -7.58 -17.41 4.75
C SER A 331 -8.17 -18.36 3.71
N PHE A 332 -9.24 -17.94 3.05
CA PHE A 332 -9.86 -18.76 2.02
C PHE A 332 -9.03 -18.79 0.74
N GLY A 333 -9.05 -19.94 0.06
CA GLY A 333 -8.51 -20.12 -1.27
C GLY A 333 -9.47 -19.63 -2.36
N TRP A 334 -8.93 -19.48 -3.56
CA TRP A 334 -9.65 -18.97 -4.74
C TRP A 334 -10.80 -19.87 -5.24
N SER A 335 -10.86 -21.13 -4.83
CA SER A 335 -11.88 -22.08 -5.29
C SER A 335 -13.31 -21.69 -4.91
N SER A 336 -13.50 -20.96 -3.81
CA SER A 336 -14.81 -20.48 -3.35
C SER A 336 -15.39 -19.31 -4.15
N ALA A 337 -14.57 -18.58 -4.92
CA ALA A 337 -14.99 -17.36 -5.61
C ALA A 337 -15.76 -17.61 -6.93
N PHE A 338 -15.75 -18.85 -7.43
CA PHE A 338 -16.24 -19.20 -8.77
C PHE A 338 -17.28 -20.34 -8.76
N ALA A 339 -17.81 -20.69 -7.58
CA ALA A 339 -18.91 -21.63 -7.48
C ALA A 339 -20.19 -21.03 -8.07
N ASP A 340 -21.06 -21.88 -8.62
CA ASP A 340 -22.41 -21.47 -8.98
C ASP A 340 -23.27 -21.22 -7.73
N GLU A 341 -24.53 -20.82 -7.90
CA GLU A 341 -25.40 -20.46 -6.77
C GLU A 341 -25.62 -21.65 -5.80
N GLU A 342 -25.73 -22.87 -6.33
CA GLU A 342 -25.92 -24.07 -5.52
C GLU A 342 -24.64 -24.50 -4.81
N GLY A 343 -23.49 -24.46 -5.49
CA GLY A 343 -22.18 -24.67 -4.90
C GLY A 343 -21.88 -23.65 -3.79
N THR A 344 -22.21 -22.38 -4.01
CA THR A 344 -22.05 -21.31 -3.00
C THR A 344 -22.91 -21.58 -1.77
N ARG A 345 -24.17 -22.03 -1.94
CA ARG A 345 -25.05 -22.38 -0.81
C ARG A 345 -24.53 -23.57 -0.03
N LYS A 346 -24.00 -24.58 -0.71
CA LYS A 346 -23.38 -25.75 -0.08
C LYS A 346 -22.14 -25.34 0.71
N ASP A 347 -21.25 -24.56 0.11
CA ASP A 347 -20.03 -24.05 0.75
C ASP A 347 -20.34 -23.23 2.01
N ASN A 348 -21.30 -22.31 1.90
CA ASN A 348 -21.79 -21.52 3.03
C ASN A 348 -22.31 -22.41 4.17
N ARG A 349 -22.98 -23.52 3.83
CA ARG A 349 -23.50 -24.47 4.83
C ARG A 349 -22.40 -25.29 5.48
N GLU A 350 -21.39 -25.70 4.73
CA GLU A 350 -20.21 -26.40 5.27
C GLU A 350 -19.47 -25.49 6.27
N TRP A 351 -19.22 -24.23 5.90
CA TRP A 351 -18.58 -23.25 6.80
C TRP A 351 -19.41 -22.92 8.04
N GLN A 352 -20.73 -22.86 7.90
CA GLN A 352 -21.64 -22.71 9.04
C GLN A 352 -21.51 -23.88 10.02
N THR A 353 -21.49 -25.10 9.50
CA THR A 353 -21.38 -26.33 10.29
C THR A 353 -20.02 -26.39 11.00
N PHE A 354 -18.95 -26.07 10.29
CA PHE A 354 -17.61 -25.96 10.87
C PHE A 354 -17.58 -24.92 12.00
N THR A 355 -18.15 -23.74 11.78
CA THR A 355 -18.21 -22.68 12.80
C THR A 355 -19.01 -23.12 14.03
N GLU A 356 -20.13 -23.80 13.83
CA GLU A 356 -20.96 -24.33 14.92
C GLU A 356 -20.19 -25.32 15.80
N GLU A 357 -19.50 -26.28 15.18
CA GLU A 357 -18.68 -27.28 15.86
C GLU A 357 -17.56 -26.63 16.68
N ARG A 358 -16.81 -25.70 16.08
CA ARG A 358 -15.71 -24.99 16.75
C ARG A 358 -16.18 -24.16 17.93
N LEU A 359 -17.30 -23.45 17.79
CA LEU A 359 -17.84 -22.62 18.88
C LEU A 359 -18.42 -23.44 20.02
N ALA A 360 -18.90 -24.66 19.76
CA ALA A 360 -19.47 -25.53 20.78
C ALA A 360 -18.41 -26.32 21.57
N ASN A 361 -17.36 -26.79 20.88
CA ASN A 361 -16.45 -27.78 21.44
C ASN A 361 -15.09 -27.25 21.87
N THR A 362 -14.73 -26.02 21.49
CA THR A 362 -13.39 -25.49 21.75
C THR A 362 -13.39 -24.08 22.35
N ASP A 363 -12.20 -23.52 22.57
CA ASP A 363 -12.07 -22.15 23.07
C ASP A 363 -12.14 -21.11 21.93
N SER A 364 -12.50 -21.54 20.72
CA SER A 364 -12.73 -20.65 19.57
C SER A 364 -13.88 -19.67 19.86
N PHE A 365 -13.81 -18.48 19.28
CA PHE A 365 -14.88 -17.49 19.40
C PHE A 365 -15.10 -16.73 18.10
N TYR A 366 -16.23 -16.06 18.00
CA TYR A 366 -16.63 -15.30 16.83
C TYR A 366 -16.76 -13.82 17.18
N ILE A 367 -16.18 -12.95 16.37
CA ILE A 367 -16.39 -11.51 16.41
C ILE A 367 -16.38 -10.93 15.00
N MET A 368 -17.49 -10.32 14.62
CA MET A 368 -17.63 -9.52 13.41
C MET A 368 -17.91 -8.07 13.79
N SER A 369 -17.31 -7.13 13.06
CA SER A 369 -17.58 -5.70 13.22
C SER A 369 -17.72 -5.05 11.85
N ASN A 370 -18.47 -3.95 11.78
CA ASN A 370 -18.68 -3.25 10.50
C ASN A 370 -17.48 -2.39 10.09
N VAL A 371 -16.44 -2.27 10.91
CA VAL A 371 -15.31 -1.36 10.65
C VAL A 371 -14.56 -1.69 9.35
N ASP A 372 -14.68 -2.93 8.85
CA ASP A 372 -14.13 -3.36 7.56
C ASP A 372 -14.76 -2.61 6.38
N ASN A 373 -15.98 -2.09 6.53
CA ASN A 373 -16.66 -1.30 5.48
C ASN A 373 -16.19 0.17 5.45
N PHE A 374 -15.38 0.58 6.42
CA PHE A 374 -14.91 1.96 6.62
C PHE A 374 -13.41 2.04 6.35
N SER A 375 -13.04 2.15 5.07
CA SER A 375 -11.65 2.17 4.63
C SER A 375 -10.87 3.38 5.18
N ASP A 376 -9.57 3.19 5.46
CA ASP A 376 -8.61 4.23 5.84
C ASP A 376 -9.04 5.10 7.04
N GLY A 377 -9.79 4.52 7.99
CA GLY A 377 -10.29 5.26 9.15
C GLY A 377 -11.39 6.27 8.81
N ALA A 378 -12.05 6.12 7.65
CA ALA A 378 -13.22 6.89 7.30
C ALA A 378 -14.33 6.70 8.36
N GLU A 379 -15.10 7.76 8.58
CA GLU A 379 -16.28 7.71 9.46
C GLU A 379 -17.57 7.40 8.68
N VAL A 380 -17.49 7.34 7.35
CA VAL A 380 -18.60 7.11 6.43
C VAL A 380 -18.19 6.05 5.40
N ASP A 381 -19.04 5.03 5.20
CA ASP A 381 -18.82 4.01 4.17
C ASP A 381 -19.29 4.46 2.77
N LEU A 382 -19.14 3.59 1.77
CA LEU A 382 -19.54 3.89 0.38
C LEU A 382 -21.06 4.08 0.22
N ASP A 383 -21.85 3.47 1.10
CA ASP A 383 -23.31 3.52 1.08
C ASP A 383 -23.88 4.70 1.89
N GLY A 384 -23.00 5.49 2.53
CA GLY A 384 -23.34 6.67 3.32
C GLY A 384 -23.69 6.39 4.77
N ASN A 385 -23.50 5.16 5.27
CA ASN A 385 -23.64 4.83 6.68
C ASN A 385 -22.50 5.45 7.48
N ARG A 386 -22.77 5.88 8.71
CA ARG A 386 -21.73 6.39 9.61
C ARG A 386 -21.37 5.34 10.63
N LEU A 387 -20.08 5.19 10.92
CA LEU A 387 -19.62 4.25 11.95
C LEU A 387 -20.09 4.67 13.36
N SER A 388 -20.39 5.96 13.55
CA SER A 388 -20.93 6.48 14.81
C SER A 388 -22.43 6.23 15.00
N ASP A 389 -23.16 5.81 13.97
CA ASP A 389 -24.60 5.56 14.06
C ASP A 389 -24.88 4.17 14.64
N TYR A 390 -25.87 4.04 15.51
CA TYR A 390 -26.26 2.76 16.12
C TYR A 390 -27.24 1.95 15.23
N THR A 391 -26.89 1.78 13.96
CA THR A 391 -27.62 0.94 12.99
C THR A 391 -26.91 -0.41 12.81
N PRO A 392 -27.57 -1.44 12.26
CA PRO A 392 -26.93 -2.74 12.00
C PRO A 392 -25.62 -2.68 11.19
N SER A 393 -25.43 -1.63 10.38
CA SER A 393 -24.23 -1.36 9.57
C SER A 393 -23.25 -0.34 10.21
N GLY A 394 -23.58 0.22 11.38
CA GLY A 394 -22.78 1.23 12.08
C GLY A 394 -22.04 0.68 13.31
N ASN A 395 -22.15 1.37 14.45
CA ASN A 395 -21.43 1.09 15.71
C ASN A 395 -21.91 -0.19 16.42
N VAL A 396 -21.66 -1.33 15.80
CA VAL A 396 -22.16 -2.65 16.24
C VAL A 396 -21.08 -3.71 16.08
N ILE A 397 -21.07 -4.65 17.02
CA ILE A 397 -20.33 -5.90 16.90
C ILE A 397 -21.28 -7.10 17.05
N TYR A 398 -21.02 -8.15 16.28
CA TYR A 398 -21.75 -9.42 16.33
C TYR A 398 -20.80 -10.49 16.84
N VAL A 399 -21.18 -11.15 17.93
CA VAL A 399 -20.23 -11.96 18.72
C VAL A 399 -20.83 -13.28 19.16
N SER A 400 -19.97 -14.28 19.35
CA SER A 400 -20.37 -15.49 20.06
C SER A 400 -20.40 -15.26 21.58
N PRO A 401 -21.11 -16.10 22.35
CA PRO A 401 -21.11 -16.01 23.81
C PRO A 401 -19.71 -16.07 24.43
N ARG A 402 -18.79 -16.80 23.79
CA ARG A 402 -17.39 -16.93 24.25
C ARG A 402 -16.63 -15.61 24.24
N TYR A 403 -16.92 -14.71 23.30
CA TYR A 403 -16.31 -13.37 23.28
C TYR A 403 -16.65 -12.58 24.55
N LEU A 404 -17.88 -12.69 25.07
CA LEU A 404 -18.27 -11.99 26.29
C LEU A 404 -17.44 -12.45 27.50
N ILE A 405 -17.09 -13.75 27.54
CA ILE A 405 -16.24 -14.34 28.57
C ILE A 405 -14.79 -13.83 28.42
N GLU A 406 -14.27 -13.86 27.19
CA GLU A 406 -12.90 -13.45 26.88
C GLU A 406 -12.64 -11.98 27.22
N GLU A 407 -13.56 -11.10 26.84
CA GLU A 407 -13.49 -9.65 27.11
C GLU A 407 -14.08 -9.26 28.47
N LYS A 408 -14.50 -10.24 29.29
CA LYS A 408 -15.02 -10.06 30.65
C LYS A 408 -16.15 -9.03 30.72
N ILE A 409 -17.08 -9.12 29.77
CA ILE A 409 -18.21 -8.20 29.66
C ILE A 409 -19.17 -8.48 30.82
N THR A 410 -19.46 -7.45 31.59
CA THR A 410 -20.31 -7.56 32.79
C THR A 410 -21.78 -7.58 32.39
N VAL A 411 -22.42 -8.75 32.53
CA VAL A 411 -23.87 -8.96 32.36
C VAL A 411 -24.37 -9.92 33.45
N SER A 412 -25.69 -10.08 33.59
CA SER A 412 -26.25 -11.00 34.59
C SER A 412 -25.91 -12.46 34.26
N SER A 413 -25.80 -13.30 35.29
CA SER A 413 -25.56 -14.74 35.12
C SER A 413 -26.68 -15.40 34.30
N GLU A 414 -27.94 -15.02 34.56
CA GLU A 414 -29.10 -15.50 33.80
C GLU A 414 -28.98 -15.17 32.30
N PHE A 415 -28.50 -13.96 31.96
CA PHE A 415 -28.28 -13.59 30.57
C PHE A 415 -27.17 -14.44 29.94
N MET A 416 -26.02 -14.60 30.63
CA MET A 416 -24.93 -15.44 30.12
C MET A 416 -25.34 -16.90 29.90
N ASP A 417 -26.05 -17.50 30.86
CA ASP A 417 -26.52 -18.89 30.77
C ASP A 417 -27.45 -19.07 29.58
N LYS A 418 -28.30 -18.06 29.30
CA LYS A 418 -29.15 -18.06 28.12
C LYS A 418 -28.35 -17.90 26.83
N MET A 419 -27.35 -17.02 26.79
CA MET A 419 -26.53 -16.79 25.60
C MET A 419 -25.73 -18.04 25.21
N GLN A 420 -25.29 -18.85 26.18
CA GLN A 420 -24.59 -20.10 25.90
C GLN A 420 -25.51 -21.19 25.30
N ASN A 421 -26.84 -21.04 25.43
CA ASN A 421 -27.83 -22.03 25.02
C ASN A 421 -28.94 -21.38 24.17
N LEU A 422 -28.56 -20.66 23.12
CA LEU A 422 -29.49 -20.03 22.18
C LEU A 422 -30.14 -21.06 21.26
N SER A 423 -31.46 -21.09 21.22
CA SER A 423 -32.23 -21.85 20.23
C SER A 423 -32.46 -21.02 18.96
N GLU A 424 -32.95 -21.67 17.90
CA GLU A 424 -33.29 -20.98 16.65
C GLU A 424 -34.25 -19.81 16.89
N GLY A 425 -33.88 -18.63 16.39
CA GLY A 425 -34.62 -17.38 16.57
C GLY A 425 -34.36 -16.65 17.88
N GLU A 426 -33.50 -17.13 18.77
CA GLU A 426 -33.16 -16.43 20.02
C GLU A 426 -31.82 -15.69 19.91
N PHE A 427 -31.77 -14.43 20.36
CA PHE A 427 -30.58 -13.59 20.28
C PHE A 427 -30.37 -12.75 21.54
N GLY A 428 -29.12 -12.36 21.80
CA GLY A 428 -28.79 -11.35 22.79
C GLY A 428 -28.55 -9.98 22.18
N LEU A 429 -28.97 -8.94 22.87
CA LEU A 429 -28.69 -7.55 22.49
C LEU A 429 -28.26 -6.78 23.74
N ILE A 430 -26.99 -6.37 23.76
CA ILE A 430 -26.40 -5.59 24.84
C ILE A 430 -26.26 -4.16 24.36
N LEU A 431 -26.97 -3.24 25.01
CA LEU A 431 -26.97 -1.82 24.68
C LEU A 431 -26.04 -1.05 25.62
N PRO A 432 -25.29 -0.05 25.12
CA PRO A 432 -24.66 0.94 25.98
C PRO A 432 -25.70 1.65 26.86
N GLU A 433 -25.32 2.00 28.08
CA GLU A 433 -26.18 2.69 29.04
C GLU A 433 -26.75 4.01 28.47
N SER A 434 -26.01 4.67 27.58
CA SER A 434 -26.44 5.88 26.88
C SER A 434 -27.68 5.68 26.00
N LEU A 435 -27.99 4.44 25.60
CA LEU A 435 -29.14 4.09 24.77
C LEU A 435 -30.33 3.54 25.57
N ARG A 436 -30.25 3.51 26.92
CA ARG A 436 -31.27 2.90 27.78
C ARG A 436 -32.67 3.46 27.54
N GLU A 437 -32.80 4.77 27.42
CA GLU A 437 -34.08 5.46 27.18
C GLU A 437 -34.70 5.09 25.82
N GLN A 438 -33.87 4.71 24.84
CA GLN A 438 -34.26 4.36 23.49
C GLN A 438 -34.23 2.83 23.25
N SER A 439 -34.15 2.04 24.32
CA SER A 439 -34.01 0.58 24.25
C SER A 439 -35.11 -0.09 23.41
N VAL A 440 -36.36 0.37 23.50
CA VAL A 440 -37.49 -0.15 22.70
C VAL A 440 -37.27 0.07 21.20
N TYR A 441 -36.77 1.25 20.81
CA TYR A 441 -36.48 1.56 19.41
C TYR A 441 -35.38 0.65 18.86
N TYR A 442 -34.24 0.56 19.56
CA TYR A 442 -33.13 -0.27 19.11
C TYR A 442 -33.47 -1.76 19.16
N GLN A 443 -34.20 -2.22 20.17
CA GLN A 443 -34.67 -3.60 20.19
C GLN A 443 -35.54 -3.93 18.97
N GLY A 444 -36.46 -3.03 18.58
CA GLY A 444 -37.26 -3.19 17.36
C GLY A 444 -36.39 -3.22 16.10
N LEU A 445 -35.50 -2.25 15.93
CA LEU A 445 -34.58 -2.15 14.79
C LEU A 445 -33.75 -3.43 14.60
N PHE A 446 -33.17 -3.96 15.68
CA PHE A 446 -32.38 -5.19 15.62
C PHE A 446 -33.24 -6.44 15.48
N THR A 447 -34.47 -6.47 16.02
CA THR A 447 -35.41 -7.57 15.78
C THR A 447 -35.73 -7.68 14.29
N ASP A 448 -36.02 -6.57 13.62
CA ASP A 448 -36.32 -6.54 12.19
C ASP A 448 -35.11 -6.99 11.35
N TYR A 449 -33.90 -6.53 11.71
CA TYR A 449 -32.66 -6.96 11.06
C TYR A 449 -32.42 -8.46 11.22
N LEU A 450 -32.49 -8.98 12.45
CA LEU A 450 -32.22 -10.39 12.77
C LEU A 450 -33.23 -11.34 12.13
N GLN A 451 -34.47 -10.90 11.89
CA GLN A 451 -35.49 -11.70 11.22
C GLN A 451 -35.08 -12.11 9.81
N ASN A 452 -34.20 -11.33 9.15
CA ASN A 452 -33.73 -11.64 7.80
C ASN A 452 -32.95 -12.96 7.70
N PHE A 453 -32.34 -13.43 8.79
CA PHE A 453 -31.69 -14.74 8.80
C PHE A 453 -32.68 -15.90 8.61
N SER A 454 -33.96 -15.68 8.91
CA SER A 454 -35.02 -16.68 8.73
C SER A 454 -35.65 -16.71 7.34
N SER A 455 -35.10 -15.97 6.37
CA SER A 455 -35.69 -15.85 5.02
C SER A 455 -35.51 -17.13 4.21
N GLU A 456 -36.55 -17.59 3.52
CA GLU A 456 -36.50 -18.78 2.65
C GLU A 456 -35.55 -18.60 1.45
N SER A 457 -35.41 -17.37 0.95
CA SER A 457 -34.51 -16.96 -0.12
C SER A 457 -33.85 -15.62 0.19
N VAL A 458 -32.90 -15.20 -0.66
CA VAL A 458 -32.18 -13.91 -0.52
C VAL A 458 -33.07 -12.70 -0.89
N GLU A 459 -34.24 -12.95 -1.48
CA GLU A 459 -35.18 -11.90 -1.86
C GLU A 459 -35.78 -11.21 -0.62
N VAL A 460 -35.88 -9.88 -0.68
CA VAL A 460 -36.39 -9.06 0.44
C VAL A 460 -37.83 -9.45 0.82
N THR A 461 -38.64 -9.86 -0.16
CA THR A 461 -40.06 -10.26 0.01
C THR A 461 -40.23 -11.73 0.41
N SER A 462 -39.14 -12.46 0.65
CA SER A 462 -39.16 -13.88 0.98
C SER A 462 -39.86 -14.17 2.31
N GLN A 463 -40.49 -15.35 2.40
CA GLN A 463 -41.17 -15.80 3.61
C GLN A 463 -40.16 -15.93 4.76
N LYS A 464 -40.54 -15.41 5.93
CA LYS A 464 -39.76 -15.50 7.18
C LYS A 464 -40.24 -16.68 8.02
N HIS A 465 -39.31 -17.47 8.55
CA HIS A 465 -39.62 -18.71 9.27
C HIS A 465 -39.73 -18.57 10.79
N TYR A 466 -39.15 -17.52 11.39
CA TYR A 466 -39.31 -17.25 12.81
C TYR A 466 -39.46 -15.76 13.09
N LEU A 467 -39.99 -15.45 14.28
CA LEU A 467 -39.95 -14.10 14.85
C LEU A 467 -38.82 -14.08 15.89
N PRO A 468 -37.80 -13.21 15.75
CA PRO A 468 -36.69 -13.18 16.69
C PRO A 468 -37.12 -12.85 18.12
N GLN A 469 -36.58 -13.59 19.09
CA GLN A 469 -36.70 -13.30 20.51
C GLN A 469 -35.40 -12.68 21.01
N VAL A 470 -35.41 -11.37 21.22
CA VAL A 470 -34.23 -10.61 21.65
C VAL A 470 -34.25 -10.41 23.17
N ARG A 471 -33.21 -10.90 23.84
CA ARG A 471 -32.96 -10.64 25.28
C ARG A 471 -32.07 -9.42 25.43
N LEU A 472 -32.45 -8.48 26.30
CA LEU A 472 -31.71 -7.25 26.53
C LEU A 472 -30.76 -7.34 27.72
N ALA A 473 -29.58 -6.75 27.58
CA ALA A 473 -28.68 -6.40 28.67
C ALA A 473 -28.05 -5.02 28.43
N PHE A 474 -27.33 -4.48 29.42
CA PHE A 474 -26.73 -3.15 29.34
C PHE A 474 -25.28 -3.14 29.80
N THR A 475 -24.46 -2.28 29.21
CA THR A 475 -23.07 -2.01 29.62
C THR A 475 -22.88 -0.56 30.02
N GLU A 476 -21.91 -0.28 30.88
CA GLU A 476 -21.61 1.10 31.32
C GLU A 476 -21.15 2.01 30.16
N ILE A 477 -21.18 3.33 30.39
CA ILE A 477 -20.78 4.35 29.42
C ILE A 477 -19.24 4.46 29.34
N GLY A 478 -18.72 4.68 28.13
CA GLY A 478 -17.32 4.96 27.88
C GLY A 478 -16.44 3.71 27.76
N GLN A 479 -17.05 2.54 27.54
CA GLN A 479 -16.32 1.28 27.42
C GLN A 479 -15.85 1.06 25.97
N GLU A 480 -14.55 0.81 25.80
CA GLU A 480 -13.98 0.40 24.53
C GLU A 480 -14.02 -1.13 24.40
N ARG A 481 -14.39 -1.62 23.22
CA ARG A 481 -14.42 -3.05 22.87
C ARG A 481 -13.33 -3.37 21.89
N PHE A 482 -12.54 -4.39 22.24
CA PHE A 482 -11.47 -4.88 21.38
C PHE A 482 -12.05 -5.77 20.27
N LEU A 483 -11.64 -5.51 19.03
CA LEU A 483 -12.23 -6.12 17.84
C LEU A 483 -11.49 -7.36 17.33
N TYR A 484 -10.29 -7.65 17.85
CA TYR A 484 -9.42 -8.73 17.37
C TYR A 484 -9.14 -8.66 15.86
N ASN A 485 -8.92 -7.44 15.36
CA ASN A 485 -8.49 -7.19 13.99
C ASN A 485 -6.97 -7.33 13.89
N ASP A 486 -6.49 -8.34 13.16
CA ASP A 486 -5.07 -8.61 13.02
C ASP A 486 -4.38 -7.75 11.94
N GLY A 487 -5.11 -6.82 11.31
CA GLY A 487 -4.61 -5.97 10.24
C GLY A 487 -4.93 -6.48 8.83
N TYR A 488 -5.58 -7.65 8.69
CA TYR A 488 -5.88 -8.23 7.37
C TYR A 488 -6.86 -7.39 6.53
N LYS A 489 -7.98 -6.96 7.15
CA LYS A 489 -8.98 -6.09 6.51
C LYS A 489 -8.88 -4.64 6.98
N THR A 490 -8.56 -4.46 8.25
CA THR A 490 -8.59 -3.17 8.93
C THR A 490 -7.55 -3.14 10.04
N THR A 491 -6.98 -1.97 10.26
CA THR A 491 -6.07 -1.70 11.37
C THR A 491 -6.78 -1.16 12.60
N ARG A 492 -8.06 -0.81 12.51
CA ARG A 492 -8.86 -0.33 13.64
C ARG A 492 -9.05 -1.45 14.67
N GLN A 493 -8.72 -1.18 15.92
CA GLN A 493 -8.66 -2.17 16.99
C GLN A 493 -9.79 -2.04 17.99
N TYR A 494 -10.38 -0.84 18.11
CA TYR A 494 -11.39 -0.55 19.11
C TYR A 494 -12.63 0.14 18.56
N LEU A 495 -13.79 -0.22 19.12
CA LEU A 495 -15.01 0.57 19.04
C LEU A 495 -15.40 1.07 20.43
N LYS A 496 -15.83 2.33 20.52
CA LYS A 496 -16.30 2.92 21.77
C LYS A 496 -17.81 2.76 21.86
N ASP A 497 -18.26 2.22 22.99
CA ASP A 497 -19.68 2.00 23.31
C ASP A 497 -20.49 1.35 22.17
N PRO A 498 -20.03 0.27 21.50
CA PRO A 498 -20.83 -0.36 20.45
C PRO A 498 -22.04 -1.11 21.02
N ILE A 499 -23.08 -1.28 20.22
CA ILE A 499 -24.11 -2.29 20.47
C ILE A 499 -23.49 -3.68 20.25
N ILE A 500 -23.76 -4.62 21.15
CA ILE A 500 -23.25 -6.00 21.04
C ILE A 500 -24.41 -6.94 20.78
N VAL A 501 -24.39 -7.58 19.61
CA VAL A 501 -25.37 -8.61 19.23
C VAL A 501 -24.75 -9.97 19.46
N VAL A 502 -25.37 -10.79 20.30
CA VAL A 502 -24.89 -12.13 20.65
C VAL A 502 -25.67 -13.16 19.84
N LEU A 503 -24.96 -13.96 19.04
CA LEU A 503 -25.55 -14.94 18.14
C LEU A 503 -24.67 -16.19 17.95
N THR A 504 -25.29 -17.27 17.50
CA THR A 504 -24.65 -18.56 17.16
C THR A 504 -25.20 -19.10 15.84
N PRO A 505 -24.50 -20.02 15.16
CA PRO A 505 -25.01 -20.66 13.96
C PRO A 505 -26.39 -21.32 14.15
N GLN A 506 -26.59 -21.91 15.34
CA GLN A 506 -27.86 -22.49 15.76
C GLN A 506 -28.97 -21.43 15.89
N ALA A 507 -28.67 -20.28 16.51
CA ALA A 507 -29.63 -19.18 16.68
C ALA A 507 -30.13 -18.61 15.34
N THR A 508 -29.23 -18.48 14.36
CA THR A 508 -29.58 -17.93 13.05
C THR A 508 -30.42 -18.88 12.19
N GLY A 509 -30.36 -20.18 12.44
CA GLY A 509 -30.99 -21.22 11.61
C GLY A 509 -30.17 -21.59 10.38
N THR A 510 -30.74 -22.45 9.52
CA THR A 510 -30.01 -23.10 8.40
C THR A 510 -30.33 -22.53 7.02
N ARG A 511 -31.04 -21.40 6.98
CA ARG A 511 -31.56 -20.79 5.76
C ARG A 511 -30.48 -20.07 4.95
N PRO A 512 -30.71 -19.76 3.66
CA PRO A 512 -29.67 -19.20 2.78
C PRO A 512 -29.00 -17.93 3.30
N VAL A 513 -29.76 -17.01 3.89
CA VAL A 513 -29.21 -15.74 4.43
C VAL A 513 -28.33 -15.99 5.65
N ALA A 514 -28.71 -16.92 6.53
CA ALA A 514 -27.88 -17.34 7.67
C ALA A 514 -26.60 -18.03 7.18
N GLY A 515 -26.71 -18.97 6.23
CA GLY A 515 -25.55 -19.61 5.62
C GLY A 515 -24.58 -18.61 5.01
N MET A 516 -25.10 -17.59 4.31
CA MET A 516 -24.28 -16.53 3.71
C MET A 516 -23.47 -15.75 4.75
N LEU A 517 -24.08 -15.39 5.90
CA LEU A 517 -23.35 -14.73 7.00
C LEU A 517 -22.14 -15.58 7.42
N TRP A 518 -22.37 -16.84 7.78
CA TRP A 518 -21.31 -17.69 8.32
C TRP A 518 -20.27 -18.06 7.28
N GLY A 519 -20.69 -18.35 6.04
CA GLY A 519 -19.79 -18.69 4.95
C GLY A 519 -18.88 -17.54 4.54
N THR A 520 -19.42 -16.32 4.44
CA THR A 520 -18.62 -15.16 3.98
C THR A 520 -17.76 -14.54 5.07
N THR A 521 -18.08 -14.77 6.35
CA THR A 521 -17.40 -14.13 7.49
C THR A 521 -16.52 -15.06 8.29
N ALA A 522 -16.62 -16.39 8.13
CA ALA A 522 -15.80 -17.35 8.87
C ALA A 522 -14.30 -17.09 8.71
N ASN A 523 -13.84 -16.57 7.57
CA ASN A 523 -12.42 -16.26 7.40
C ASN A 523 -11.90 -15.15 8.32
N SER A 524 -12.67 -14.10 8.56
CA SER A 524 -12.22 -12.93 9.33
C SER A 524 -12.73 -12.93 10.76
N ALA A 525 -13.96 -13.40 10.98
CA ALA A 525 -14.66 -13.27 12.24
C ALA A 525 -14.46 -14.45 13.20
N LEU A 526 -14.23 -15.66 12.69
CA LEU A 526 -13.93 -16.83 13.53
C LEU A 526 -12.46 -16.79 13.97
N LYS A 527 -12.22 -16.78 15.29
CA LYS A 527 -10.90 -16.87 15.91
C LYS A 527 -10.73 -18.29 16.43
N LEU A 528 -10.02 -19.10 15.65
CA LEU A 528 -9.74 -20.48 15.96
C LEU A 528 -8.70 -20.60 17.08
N ASP A 529 -8.90 -21.55 17.99
CA ASP A 529 -7.89 -21.96 18.96
C ASP A 529 -7.06 -23.13 18.42
N ARG A 530 -5.82 -23.27 18.91
CA ARG A 530 -4.93 -24.43 18.68
C ARG A 530 -4.78 -24.85 17.21
N TYR A 531 -3.65 -24.49 16.60
CA TYR A 531 -3.35 -24.78 15.19
C TYR A 531 -3.59 -26.24 14.79
N GLY A 532 -3.00 -27.20 15.51
CA GLY A 532 -3.07 -28.63 15.15
C GLY A 532 -4.50 -29.20 15.17
N ASP A 533 -5.29 -28.83 16.17
CA ASP A 533 -6.69 -29.25 16.31
C ASP A 533 -7.53 -28.65 15.18
N SER A 534 -7.29 -27.38 14.84
CA SER A 534 -7.97 -26.70 13.73
C SER A 534 -7.67 -27.30 12.36
N ILE A 535 -6.40 -27.65 12.10
CA ILE A 535 -6.01 -28.34 10.86
C ILE A 535 -6.66 -29.72 10.76
N THR A 536 -6.73 -30.46 11.88
CA THR A 536 -7.35 -31.78 11.92
C THR A 536 -8.84 -31.68 11.60
N ALA A 537 -9.56 -30.74 12.23
CA ALA A 537 -10.98 -30.50 11.97
C ALA A 537 -11.24 -30.10 10.49
N LEU A 538 -10.37 -29.28 9.90
CA LEU A 538 -10.47 -28.92 8.48
C LEU A 538 -10.29 -30.13 7.55
N LYS A 539 -9.41 -31.07 7.89
CA LYS A 539 -9.22 -32.30 7.11
C LYS A 539 -10.41 -33.24 7.24
N GLU A 540 -10.89 -33.46 8.46
CA GLU A 540 -12.03 -34.35 8.75
C GLU A 540 -13.32 -33.88 8.08
N GLN A 541 -13.53 -32.56 7.99
CA GLN A 541 -14.70 -31.96 7.33
C GLN A 541 -14.48 -31.67 5.84
N GLY A 542 -13.33 -32.04 5.27
CA GLY A 542 -13.04 -31.85 3.84
C GLY A 542 -12.83 -30.38 3.42
N LEU A 543 -12.60 -29.46 4.36
CA LEU A 543 -12.42 -28.03 4.12
C LEU A 543 -10.96 -27.60 3.92
N TYR A 544 -9.99 -28.47 4.20
CA TYR A 544 -8.56 -28.15 4.16
C TYR A 544 -8.09 -27.53 2.83
N HIS A 545 -8.55 -28.06 1.69
CA HIS A 545 -8.18 -27.55 0.36
C HIS A 545 -8.78 -26.18 0.02
N LYS A 546 -9.81 -25.74 0.77
CA LYS A 546 -10.46 -24.42 0.61
C LYS A 546 -9.74 -23.33 1.41
N VAL A 547 -8.70 -23.69 2.17
CA VAL A 547 -7.95 -22.77 3.03
C VAL A 547 -6.54 -22.63 2.50
N SER A 548 -6.13 -21.39 2.26
CA SER A 548 -4.76 -21.06 1.86
C SER A 548 -3.79 -21.13 3.03
N TYR A 549 -4.15 -20.56 4.18
CA TYR A 549 -3.32 -20.62 5.38
C TYR A 549 -4.10 -20.33 6.65
N LEU A 550 -3.54 -20.78 7.78
CA LEU A 550 -4.01 -20.44 9.12
C LEU A 550 -3.00 -19.50 9.74
N VAL A 551 -3.34 -18.22 9.77
CA VAL A 551 -2.46 -17.20 10.31
C VAL A 551 -2.58 -17.19 11.82
N LYS A 552 -1.45 -17.27 12.52
CA LYS A 552 -1.43 -16.87 13.93
C LYS A 552 -1.66 -15.36 14.02
N SER A 553 -2.86 -14.94 14.41
CA SER A 553 -3.30 -13.55 14.32
C SER A 553 -2.39 -12.60 15.10
N GLN A 554 -1.81 -13.03 16.23
CA GLN A 554 -0.83 -12.22 16.97
C GLN A 554 0.44 -11.94 16.16
N LEU A 555 1.00 -12.94 15.46
CA LEU A 555 2.22 -12.77 14.67
C LEU A 555 1.98 -11.86 13.48
N PHE A 556 0.85 -12.05 12.80
CA PHE A 556 0.46 -11.20 11.68
C PHE A 556 0.16 -9.77 12.12
N PHE A 557 -0.54 -9.60 13.23
CA PHE A 557 -0.71 -8.29 13.86
C PHE A 557 0.63 -7.63 14.16
N ALA A 558 1.61 -8.37 14.70
CA ALA A 558 2.93 -7.83 14.98
C ALA A 558 3.68 -7.42 13.69
N LYS A 559 3.52 -8.18 12.60
CA LYS A 559 4.02 -7.83 11.26
C LYS A 559 3.38 -6.53 10.78
N VAL A 560 2.05 -6.44 10.75
CA VAL A 560 1.33 -5.23 10.31
C VAL A 560 1.66 -4.02 11.18
N LEU A 561 1.77 -4.18 12.51
CA LEU A 561 2.21 -3.12 13.41
C LEU A 561 3.62 -2.63 13.04
N ASN A 562 4.55 -3.54 12.74
CA ASN A 562 5.88 -3.16 12.30
C ASN A 562 5.86 -2.43 10.95
N ASP A 563 5.05 -2.90 10.00
CA ASP A 563 4.87 -2.25 8.70
C ASP A 563 4.33 -0.83 8.87
N LYS A 564 3.32 -0.64 9.74
CA LYS A 564 2.77 0.68 10.08
C LYS A 564 3.77 1.60 10.79
N ARG A 565 4.64 1.06 11.65
CA ARG A 565 5.76 1.83 12.21
C ARG A 565 6.73 2.28 11.12
N VAL A 566 7.13 1.37 10.22
CA VAL A 566 8.05 1.68 9.12
C VAL A 566 7.44 2.71 8.19
N GLU A 567 6.16 2.58 7.83
CA GLU A 567 5.41 3.52 7.02
C GLU A 567 5.41 4.92 7.65
N PHE A 568 5.01 5.03 8.93
CA PHE A 568 4.98 6.30 9.65
C PHE A 568 6.37 6.95 9.76
N TYR A 569 7.38 6.23 10.23
CA TYR A 569 8.72 6.81 10.42
C TYR A 569 9.36 7.21 9.10
N SER A 570 9.14 6.44 8.05
CA SER A 570 9.67 6.76 6.73
C SER A 570 8.93 7.94 6.10
N LEU A 571 7.61 8.06 6.28
CA LEU A 571 6.86 9.26 5.89
C LEU A 571 7.35 10.49 6.67
N LEU A 572 7.63 10.35 7.97
CA LEU A 572 8.18 11.42 8.81
C LEU A 572 9.56 11.87 8.32
N ILE A 573 10.48 10.93 8.12
CA ILE A 573 11.82 11.21 7.57
C ILE A 573 11.69 11.84 6.17
N GLY A 574 10.85 11.28 5.31
CA GLY A 574 10.57 11.80 3.97
C GLY A 574 10.02 13.23 4.01
N THR A 575 9.12 13.54 4.93
CA THR A 575 8.58 14.90 5.11
C THR A 575 9.68 15.88 5.53
N ILE A 576 10.54 15.48 6.48
CA ILE A 576 11.69 16.31 6.92
C ILE A 576 12.68 16.56 5.78
N LEU A 577 12.98 15.52 4.99
CA LEU A 577 13.86 15.64 3.83
C LEU A 577 13.24 16.52 2.73
N THR A 578 11.95 16.34 2.44
CA THR A 578 11.22 17.20 1.49
C THR A 578 11.26 18.65 1.92
N LEU A 579 11.00 18.91 3.21
CA LEU A 579 11.05 20.25 3.78
C LEU A 579 12.45 20.86 3.63
N SER A 580 13.50 20.06 3.88
CA SER A 580 14.89 20.48 3.69
C SER A 580 15.19 20.82 2.23
N THR A 581 14.75 19.98 1.30
CA THR A 581 14.89 20.21 -0.15
C THR A 581 14.11 21.44 -0.62
N ALA A 582 12.92 21.65 -0.09
CA ALA A 582 12.12 22.83 -0.36
C ALA A 582 12.84 24.10 0.13
N ILE A 583 13.35 24.11 1.36
CA ILE A 583 14.17 25.22 1.89
C ILE A 583 15.36 25.50 0.96
N LEU A 584 16.04 24.46 0.49
CA LEU A 584 17.16 24.56 -0.45
C LEU A 584 16.74 25.18 -1.79
N LEU A 585 15.55 24.86 -2.31
CA LEU A 585 14.99 25.48 -3.51
C LEU A 585 14.68 26.97 -3.30
N PHE A 586 14.12 27.35 -2.15
CA PHE A 586 13.90 28.76 -1.80
C PHE A 586 15.21 29.55 -1.64
N ASP A 587 16.23 28.96 -1.02
CA ASP A 587 17.57 29.56 -0.93
C ASP A 587 18.22 29.72 -2.31
N SER A 588 18.13 28.68 -3.15
CA SER A 588 18.59 28.71 -4.53
C SER A 588 17.92 29.83 -5.32
N MET A 589 16.62 30.03 -5.13
CA MET A 589 15.85 31.09 -5.78
C MET A 589 16.30 32.48 -5.37
N ASN A 590 16.56 32.68 -4.09
CA ASN A 590 17.03 33.96 -3.60
C ASN A 590 18.45 34.26 -4.11
N LEU A 591 19.35 33.26 -4.10
CA LEU A 591 20.69 33.39 -4.66
C LEU A 591 20.64 33.76 -6.15
N LEU A 592 19.78 33.09 -6.91
CA LEU A 592 19.54 33.35 -8.33
C LEU A 592 19.06 34.79 -8.58
N TYR A 593 18.13 35.26 -7.74
CA TYR A 593 17.60 36.62 -7.80
C TYR A 593 18.69 37.68 -7.55
N PHE A 594 19.46 37.55 -6.47
CA PHE A 594 20.51 38.52 -6.15
C PHE A 594 21.64 38.51 -7.17
N GLU A 595 22.02 37.36 -7.72
CA GLU A 595 23.01 37.31 -8.81
C GLU A 595 22.52 38.01 -10.07
N GLN A 596 21.25 37.83 -10.47
CA GLN A 596 20.70 38.47 -11.68
C GLN A 596 20.66 39.98 -11.55
N PHE A 597 20.12 40.45 -10.43
CA PHE A 597 19.78 41.85 -10.25
C PHE A 597 20.83 42.61 -9.44
N ARG A 598 21.99 42.02 -9.16
CA ARG A 598 23.03 42.58 -8.28
C ARG A 598 23.35 44.05 -8.57
N ARG A 599 23.64 44.37 -9.82
CA ARG A 599 23.99 45.75 -10.23
C ARG A 599 22.80 46.69 -10.11
N GLU A 600 21.61 46.25 -10.53
CA GLU A 600 20.40 47.06 -10.48
C GLU A 600 20.01 47.37 -9.03
N LEU A 601 20.06 46.35 -8.16
CA LEU A 601 19.83 46.48 -6.72
C LEU A 601 20.84 47.43 -6.07
N MET A 602 22.13 47.31 -6.40
CA MET A 602 23.16 48.22 -5.88
C MET A 602 22.90 49.68 -6.26
N ILE A 603 22.54 49.95 -7.53
CA ILE A 603 22.25 51.32 -7.99
C ILE A 603 21.00 51.87 -7.30
N LYS A 604 19.92 51.09 -7.25
CA LYS A 604 18.67 51.48 -6.58
C LYS A 604 18.85 51.73 -5.09
N ARG A 605 19.71 50.94 -4.44
CA ARG A 605 20.05 51.12 -3.02
C ARG A 605 20.84 52.40 -2.79
N LEU A 606 21.82 52.71 -3.66
CA LEU A 606 22.54 53.99 -3.62
C LEU A 606 21.61 55.20 -3.84
N ALA A 607 20.52 55.02 -4.57
CA ALA A 607 19.48 56.04 -4.75
C ALA A 607 18.54 56.20 -3.53
N GLY A 608 18.77 55.47 -2.43
CA GLY A 608 18.00 55.60 -1.19
C GLY A 608 16.67 54.83 -1.16
N MET A 609 16.44 53.90 -2.09
CA MET A 609 15.21 53.09 -2.11
C MET A 609 15.11 52.16 -0.90
N THR A 610 13.89 51.99 -0.40
CA THR A 610 13.56 51.08 0.71
C THR A 610 13.52 49.61 0.27
N ILE A 611 13.56 48.67 1.23
CA ILE A 611 13.49 47.21 0.96
C ILE A 611 12.26 46.83 0.12
N TYR A 612 11.10 47.44 0.40
CA TYR A 612 9.87 47.16 -0.34
C TYR A 612 9.96 47.61 -1.80
N GLU A 613 10.58 48.76 -2.06
CA GLU A 613 10.77 49.29 -3.41
C GLU A 613 11.84 48.50 -4.19
N LEU A 614 12.86 48.00 -3.50
CA LEU A 614 13.92 47.16 -4.06
C LEU A 614 13.40 45.78 -4.49
N HIS A 615 12.61 45.12 -3.64
CA HIS A 615 12.27 43.71 -3.78
C HIS A 615 10.79 43.43 -4.07
N GLY A 616 9.92 44.45 -4.14
CA GLY A 616 8.46 44.28 -4.25
C GLY A 616 8.01 43.37 -5.39
N LYS A 617 8.60 43.48 -6.59
CA LYS A 617 8.27 42.60 -7.73
C LYS A 617 8.64 41.13 -7.47
N TYR A 618 9.76 40.90 -6.79
CA TYR A 618 10.20 39.54 -6.42
C TYR A 618 9.28 38.96 -5.35
N LEU A 619 8.95 39.75 -4.32
CA LEU A 619 8.01 39.36 -3.27
C LEU A 619 6.62 39.06 -3.83
N LEU A 620 6.13 39.85 -4.80
CA LEU A 620 4.85 39.60 -5.45
C LEU A 620 4.86 38.27 -6.22
N ALA A 621 5.95 37.97 -6.95
CA ALA A 621 6.08 36.70 -7.65
C ALA A 621 6.15 35.50 -6.69
N GLN A 622 6.93 35.60 -5.61
CA GLN A 622 6.97 34.57 -4.55
C GLN A 622 5.62 34.39 -3.87
N GLY A 623 4.93 35.50 -3.55
CA GLY A 623 3.58 35.49 -3.01
C GLY A 623 2.57 34.82 -3.94
N GLY A 624 2.68 35.04 -5.26
CA GLY A 624 1.86 34.37 -6.26
C GLY A 624 2.06 32.85 -6.28
N VAL A 625 3.31 32.37 -6.21
CA VAL A 625 3.63 30.93 -6.14
C VAL A 625 3.08 30.31 -4.87
N LEU A 626 3.25 30.98 -3.73
CA LEU A 626 2.78 30.51 -2.43
C LEU A 626 1.25 30.49 -2.33
N LEU A 627 0.57 31.51 -2.88
CA LEU A 627 -0.88 31.57 -2.93
C LEU A 627 -1.46 30.49 -3.85
N LEU A 628 -0.87 30.28 -5.02
CA LEU A 628 -1.24 29.17 -5.90
C LEU A 628 -1.00 27.82 -5.22
N GLY A 629 0.13 27.68 -4.51
CA GLY A 629 0.44 26.51 -3.70
C GLY A 629 -0.57 26.26 -2.60
N LEU A 630 -1.07 27.30 -1.92
CA LEU A 630 -2.13 27.20 -0.92
C LEU A 630 -3.42 26.64 -1.52
N VAL A 631 -3.88 27.22 -2.63
CA VAL A 631 -5.13 26.83 -3.29
C VAL A 631 -5.03 25.38 -3.77
N LEU A 632 -3.97 25.05 -4.52
CA LEU A 632 -3.78 23.71 -5.07
C LEU A 632 -3.56 22.67 -3.96
N SER A 633 -2.78 22.99 -2.93
CA SER A 633 -2.56 22.09 -1.81
C SER A 633 -3.86 21.83 -1.05
N SER A 634 -4.65 22.86 -0.75
CA SER A 634 -5.92 22.70 -0.01
C SER A 634 -6.93 21.83 -0.77
N ILE A 635 -6.95 21.93 -2.10
CA ILE A 635 -7.79 21.07 -2.96
C ILE A 635 -7.27 19.63 -2.94
N LEU A 636 -5.95 19.44 -3.06
CA LEU A 636 -5.32 18.13 -3.13
C LEU A 636 -5.41 17.37 -1.80
N THR A 637 -5.24 18.05 -0.68
CA THR A 637 -5.21 17.44 0.66
C THR A 637 -6.57 17.40 1.34
N ARG A 638 -7.53 18.21 0.87
CA ARG A 638 -8.81 18.49 1.56
C ARG A 638 -8.64 19.04 2.98
N ASP A 639 -7.44 19.51 3.34
CA ASP A 639 -7.12 20.11 4.63
C ASP A 639 -6.49 21.49 4.42
N GLY A 640 -7.34 22.53 4.50
CA GLY A 640 -6.90 23.91 4.34
C GLY A 640 -6.03 24.43 5.49
N LEU A 641 -6.10 23.83 6.68
CA LEU A 641 -5.34 24.29 7.84
C LEU A 641 -3.87 23.88 7.70
N ILE A 642 -3.61 22.61 7.38
CA ILE A 642 -2.23 22.12 7.19
C ILE A 642 -1.60 22.82 5.98
N SER A 643 -2.33 22.99 4.88
CA SER A 643 -1.86 23.74 3.71
C SER A 643 -1.51 25.20 4.06
N ALA A 644 -2.32 25.87 4.88
CA ALA A 644 -2.02 27.23 5.35
C ALA A 644 -0.77 27.29 6.23
N LEU A 645 -0.57 26.33 7.14
CA LEU A 645 0.63 26.25 7.98
C LEU A 645 1.90 26.04 7.14
N VAL A 646 1.86 25.15 6.15
CA VAL A 646 2.99 24.89 5.24
C VAL A 646 3.34 26.15 4.45
N VAL A 647 2.34 26.86 3.91
CA VAL A 647 2.57 28.09 3.16
C VAL A 647 3.08 29.22 4.07
N ALA A 648 2.58 29.34 5.29
CA ALA A 648 3.08 30.29 6.27
C ALA A 648 4.57 30.04 6.60
N LEU A 649 4.95 28.77 6.79
CA LEU A 649 6.34 28.37 7.01
C LEU A 649 7.25 28.78 5.84
N PHE A 650 6.84 28.51 4.60
CA PHE A 650 7.63 28.92 3.43
C PHE A 650 7.66 30.42 3.20
N THR A 651 6.59 31.14 3.57
CA THR A 651 6.56 32.61 3.55
C THR A 651 7.60 33.18 4.51
N LEU A 652 7.62 32.69 5.75
CA LEU A 652 8.61 33.09 6.76
C LEU A 652 10.04 32.75 6.31
N ASN A 653 10.24 31.56 5.74
CA ASN A 653 11.53 31.16 5.19
C ASN A 653 12.00 32.11 4.07
N ALA A 654 11.12 32.39 3.09
CA ALA A 654 11.44 33.28 1.97
C ALA A 654 11.82 34.69 2.43
N LEU A 655 11.07 35.25 3.40
CA LEU A 655 11.36 36.56 3.98
C LEU A 655 12.68 36.56 4.77
N PHE A 656 12.92 35.52 5.57
CA PHE A 656 14.15 35.41 6.35
C PHE A 656 15.39 35.32 5.46
N ILE A 657 15.36 34.46 4.42
CA ILE A 657 16.47 34.32 3.47
C ILE A 657 16.68 35.64 2.71
N LEU A 658 15.61 36.31 2.28
CA LEU A 658 15.69 37.62 1.61
C LEU A 658 16.41 38.65 2.49
N VAL A 659 15.96 38.86 3.73
CA VAL A 659 16.53 39.85 4.65
C VAL A 659 18.00 39.52 4.96
N ARG A 660 18.33 38.25 5.19
CA ARG A 660 19.70 37.81 5.46
C ARG A 660 20.63 38.12 4.29
N GLN A 661 20.19 37.83 3.07
CA GLN A 661 21.00 38.03 1.88
C GLN A 661 21.11 39.49 1.47
N ASP A 662 20.04 40.27 1.66
CA ASP A 662 20.02 41.72 1.45
C ASP A 662 21.08 42.42 2.30
N LYS A 663 21.11 42.14 3.62
CA LYS A 663 22.14 42.64 4.56
C LYS A 663 23.56 42.24 4.14
N LYS A 664 23.74 41.02 3.63
CA LYS A 664 25.05 40.54 3.17
C LYS A 664 25.52 41.33 1.94
N GLU A 665 24.65 41.56 0.97
CA GLU A 665 24.96 42.38 -0.21
C GLU A 665 25.16 43.85 0.16
N GLU A 666 24.46 44.37 1.17
CA GLU A 666 24.66 45.72 1.70
C GLU A 666 26.07 45.90 2.27
N ALA A 667 26.50 45.01 3.15
CA ALA A 667 27.85 45.01 3.70
C ALA A 667 28.93 44.89 2.60
N GLY A 668 28.70 44.03 1.60
CA GLY A 668 29.59 43.87 0.45
C GLY A 668 29.66 45.12 -0.43
N SER A 669 28.52 45.75 -0.71
CA SER A 669 28.46 46.99 -1.49
C SER A 669 29.16 48.14 -0.76
N MET A 670 28.97 48.25 0.55
CA MET A 670 29.65 49.24 1.39
C MET A 670 31.16 49.01 1.48
N ALA A 671 31.63 47.76 1.44
CA ALA A 671 33.06 47.47 1.39
C ALA A 671 33.69 47.93 0.06
N VAL A 672 33.03 47.62 -1.07
CA VAL A 672 33.46 48.07 -2.41
C VAL A 672 33.48 49.60 -2.51
N LEU A 673 32.46 50.29 -1.99
CA LEU A 673 32.40 51.75 -1.97
C LEU A 673 33.47 52.39 -1.07
N LYS A 674 33.92 51.66 -0.03
CA LYS A 674 35.02 52.07 0.85
C LYS A 674 36.40 51.69 0.29
N GLY A 675 36.48 51.12 -0.92
CA GLY A 675 37.73 50.70 -1.56
C GLY A 675 38.42 49.52 -0.85
N LYS A 676 37.65 48.68 -0.13
CA LYS A 676 38.15 47.50 0.57
C LYS A 676 37.94 46.20 -0.19
#